data_AF-A0A6P0IIJ9-F1
#
_entry.id   AF-A0A6P0IIJ9-F1
#
_cell.length_a   1.000
_cell.length_b   1.000
_cell.length_c   1.000
_cell.angle_alpha   90.00
_cell.angle_beta   90.00
_cell.angle_gamma   90.00
#
_symmetry.space_group_name_H-M   'P 1'
#
loop_
_entity.id
_entity.type
_entity.pdbx_description
1 polymer ?
#
loop_
_entity_poly.entity_id
_entity_poly.type
_entity_poly.pdbx_seq_one_letter_code
_entity_poly.pdbx_strand_id
1 'polypeptide(L)'
;MFINPRGWFGKIIPSHTPTQYTDISTNKDTSSQHNTRLNPARLGFILAVFFPLFGSISTARDWEGVQRMERQTQAWFFQLRGPVTPPDNIVILAIDEESLNLNQSYYNDESQALTDLELIKSWPWKRAAYATAIERVMAAGARSVALSIVLDSPSSYGQADDQRLREVLENYGERVTLAAMYETYETVEGETIKLVKPNSVFERPQLSVGSINYPIEPDGRIYRLANQFPKVWAKNNPELAETSDQLIFTVPSFNEATLAKRPRYAKAAAQQSGLRTKPKAENIFFYGSDAFTSIPFWYVLDDNRWHTRLEDGKSFQDKIVLIGPTASSLPDFHRTPVSDRMAGVEINANAIATLLEGRTIVQAIPNPIHRGVLIFLGVNVVRYLLSRIKRWQVCLGWTVLGVITWGEISYLFFVYEGLILPTAVPIVNITLSGVFCSAMGAMQDLKNKQQLRQTLKHYVSAPIVQEIISGQDDLRNLLEEREEELFATKLSGRYQIIKRLSAGGFGETFIAEDTQRPGNPHCVVKQLKPASNNPQHWQLARRLFQTEAEILEKLGKHHQIPELLAYFDENQEFYLVEEFIKGHPLSDELPAKPIPEANVIAIVVDILKVLQFVHSHSVIHRDIKPDNLIRRKSDQKLVLIDFGAVKEITN
;
A
#
# COMPACT_ATOMS: atom_id res chain seq x y z
N MET A 1 66.85 5.25 -25.11
CA MET A 1 66.95 6.72 -25.01
C MET A 1 65.82 7.32 -25.84
N PHE A 2 64.86 7.93 -25.15
CA PHE A 2 63.88 8.95 -25.56
C PHE A 2 63.35 9.09 -27.00
N ILE A 3 62.02 8.91 -27.12
CA ILE A 3 61.01 9.84 -27.69
C ILE A 3 60.95 10.06 -29.23
N ASN A 4 59.83 9.59 -29.80
CA ASN A 4 59.11 9.99 -31.04
C ASN A 4 58.52 11.41 -30.86
N PRO A 5 58.20 12.31 -31.84
CA PRO A 5 57.36 12.00 -33.04
C PRO A 5 57.43 12.96 -34.27
N ARG A 6 56.52 12.72 -35.24
CA ARG A 6 56.04 13.54 -36.39
C ARG A 6 56.85 13.36 -37.69
N GLY A 7 56.27 13.26 -38.89
CA GLY A 7 54.88 13.30 -39.36
C GLY A 7 54.84 13.54 -40.89
N TRP A 8 53.89 12.90 -41.56
CA TRP A 8 53.12 13.32 -42.76
C TRP A 8 53.73 13.81 -44.12
N PHE A 9 53.07 13.32 -45.19
CA PHE A 9 52.82 13.83 -46.57
C PHE A 9 53.70 13.47 -47.80
N GLY A 10 53.00 13.10 -48.91
CA GLY A 10 53.41 13.23 -50.32
C GLY A 10 53.02 12.03 -51.22
N LYS A 11 51.80 11.95 -51.79
CA LYS A 11 51.36 12.32 -53.18
C LYS A 11 52.26 11.84 -54.33
N ILE A 12 51.68 11.14 -55.35
CA ILE A 12 51.91 11.27 -56.81
C ILE A 12 50.99 10.29 -57.63
N ILE A 13 49.95 10.78 -58.36
CA ILE A 13 49.64 10.77 -59.86
C ILE A 13 49.15 9.36 -60.40
N PRO A 14 48.44 9.20 -61.56
CA PRO A 14 47.03 8.77 -61.63
C PRO A 14 46.73 7.73 -62.77
N SER A 15 45.46 7.66 -63.19
CA SER A 15 44.91 7.07 -64.44
C SER A 15 44.51 5.59 -64.41
N HIS A 16 43.20 5.34 -64.45
CA HIS A 16 42.54 4.63 -65.56
C HIS A 16 41.01 4.78 -65.43
N THR A 17 40.39 5.08 -66.57
CA THR A 17 38.95 5.21 -66.85
C THR A 17 38.14 3.95 -66.53
N PRO A 18 36.83 4.10 -66.23
CA PRO A 18 35.87 3.07 -66.60
C PRO A 18 34.74 3.61 -67.49
N THR A 19 34.52 2.89 -68.57
CA THR A 19 33.39 2.97 -69.51
C THR A 19 32.08 2.60 -68.83
N GLN A 20 31.01 3.30 -69.20
CA GLN A 20 29.63 3.04 -68.82
C GLN A 20 29.14 1.68 -69.35
N TYR A 21 28.45 0.92 -68.51
CA TYR A 21 27.32 0.07 -68.93
C TYR A 21 26.23 0.14 -67.86
N THR A 22 25.03 0.43 -68.33
CA THR A 22 23.78 0.67 -67.61
C THR A 22 23.13 -0.61 -67.06
N ASP A 23 22.55 -0.44 -65.87
CA ASP A 23 21.36 -1.08 -65.31
C ASP A 23 21.07 -2.57 -65.60
N ILE A 24 21.22 -3.39 -64.56
CA ILE A 24 20.18 -4.36 -64.15
C ILE A 24 20.06 -4.34 -62.62
N SER A 25 18.81 -4.16 -62.19
CA SER A 25 18.27 -4.13 -60.84
C SER A 25 18.83 -5.19 -59.88
N THR A 26 19.11 -4.79 -58.62
CA THR A 26 18.79 -5.58 -57.43
C THR A 26 18.77 -4.70 -56.17
N ASN A 27 17.78 -4.96 -55.32
CA ASN A 27 17.37 -4.22 -54.13
C ASN A 27 18.50 -3.82 -53.17
N LYS A 28 18.48 -2.54 -52.80
CA LYS A 28 18.95 -2.04 -51.50
C LYS A 28 17.90 -2.35 -50.43
N ASP A 29 18.40 -2.77 -49.26
CA ASP A 29 18.02 -2.33 -47.92
C ASP A 29 17.98 -3.50 -46.92
N THR A 30 19.10 -3.69 -46.22
CA THR A 30 19.09 -4.31 -44.89
C THR A 30 19.33 -3.19 -43.88
N SER A 31 18.22 -2.65 -43.38
CA SER A 31 18.18 -1.79 -42.21
C SER A 31 18.61 -2.59 -40.97
N SER A 32 19.54 -2.01 -40.23
CA SER A 32 20.00 -2.48 -38.94
C SER A 32 18.91 -2.27 -37.89
N GLN A 33 18.14 -3.33 -37.58
CA GLN A 33 17.27 -3.34 -36.41
C GLN A 33 18.11 -3.51 -35.13
N HIS A 34 18.46 -2.38 -34.49
CA HIS A 34 18.81 -2.37 -33.08
C HIS A 34 17.56 -2.70 -32.24
N ASN A 35 17.31 -3.99 -32.02
CA ASN A 35 16.32 -4.47 -31.07
C ASN A 35 16.85 -4.33 -29.65
N THR A 36 16.65 -3.17 -29.03
CA THR A 36 16.83 -2.97 -27.58
C THR A 36 15.71 -3.68 -26.83
N ARG A 37 15.79 -5.01 -26.70
CA ARG A 37 14.94 -5.75 -25.76
C ARG A 37 15.27 -5.28 -24.33
N LEU A 38 14.40 -4.45 -23.76
CA LEU A 38 14.46 -4.03 -22.36
C LEU A 38 14.51 -5.27 -21.46
N ASN A 39 15.60 -5.40 -20.70
CA ASN A 39 15.73 -6.45 -19.69
C ASN A 39 14.63 -6.25 -18.63
N PRO A 40 13.76 -7.25 -18.35
CA PRO A 40 12.69 -7.12 -17.36
C PRO A 40 13.19 -6.69 -15.99
N ALA A 41 14.43 -7.05 -15.61
CA ALA A 41 15.07 -6.57 -14.38
C ALA A 41 15.31 -5.06 -14.35
N ARG A 42 15.67 -4.45 -15.49
CA ARG A 42 15.87 -3.00 -15.61
C ARG A 42 14.53 -2.26 -15.66
N LEU A 43 13.56 -2.78 -16.40
CA LEU A 43 12.20 -2.23 -16.43
C LEU A 43 11.63 -2.17 -15.01
N GLY A 44 11.94 -3.21 -14.21
CA GLY A 44 11.44 -3.30 -12.87
C GLY A 44 12.06 -2.34 -11.86
N PHE A 45 13.35 -2.09 -11.98
CA PHE A 45 13.99 -1.06 -11.17
C PHE A 45 13.46 0.35 -11.52
N ILE A 46 13.23 0.62 -12.81
CA ILE A 46 12.69 1.90 -13.29
C ILE A 46 11.27 2.14 -12.75
N LEU A 47 10.38 1.15 -12.85
CA LEU A 47 9.00 1.26 -12.37
C LEU A 47 8.92 1.38 -10.84
N ALA A 48 9.77 0.64 -10.11
CA ALA A 48 9.82 0.71 -8.65
C ALA A 48 10.29 2.07 -8.11
N VAL A 49 11.01 2.87 -8.91
CA VAL A 49 11.41 4.24 -8.57
C VAL A 49 10.38 5.27 -9.07
N PHE A 50 9.72 4.97 -10.18
CA PHE A 50 8.74 5.85 -10.80
C PHE A 50 7.54 6.13 -9.89
N PHE A 51 6.92 5.11 -9.29
CA PHE A 51 5.70 5.31 -8.49
C PHE A 51 5.92 6.18 -7.24
N PRO A 52 6.94 5.94 -6.39
CA PRO A 52 7.22 6.82 -5.26
C PRO A 52 7.52 8.26 -5.69
N LEU A 53 8.27 8.42 -6.79
CA LEU A 53 8.58 9.75 -7.34
C LEU A 53 7.32 10.46 -7.83
N PHE A 54 6.49 9.79 -8.61
CA PHE A 54 5.23 10.34 -9.10
C PHE A 54 4.28 10.71 -7.96
N GLY A 55 4.07 9.80 -7.00
CA GLY A 55 3.19 10.04 -5.84
C GLY A 55 3.68 11.18 -4.93
N SER A 56 5.00 11.32 -4.76
CA SER A 56 5.57 12.42 -3.99
C SER A 56 5.43 13.78 -4.70
N ILE A 57 5.66 13.83 -6.01
CA ILE A 57 5.50 15.05 -6.82
C ILE A 57 4.04 15.47 -6.88
N SER A 58 3.11 14.52 -7.08
CA SER A 58 1.68 14.83 -7.12
C SER A 58 1.17 15.34 -5.77
N THR A 59 1.66 14.78 -4.66
CA THR A 59 1.38 15.31 -3.32
C THR A 59 1.98 16.71 -3.12
N ALA A 60 3.22 16.93 -3.55
CA ALA A 60 3.89 18.22 -3.43
C ALA A 60 3.21 19.34 -4.23
N ARG A 61 2.54 18.98 -5.33
CA ARG A 61 1.76 19.91 -6.17
C ARG A 61 0.28 20.00 -5.77
N ASP A 62 -0.14 19.40 -4.66
CA ASP A 62 -1.53 19.40 -4.21
C ASP A 62 -2.51 18.93 -5.31
N TRP A 63 -2.13 17.91 -6.09
CA TRP A 63 -2.96 17.46 -7.20
C TRP A 63 -4.33 16.95 -6.70
N GLU A 64 -5.40 17.36 -7.38
CA GLU A 64 -6.79 17.09 -6.97
C GLU A 64 -7.08 15.60 -6.76
N GLY A 65 -6.59 14.73 -7.64
CA GLY A 65 -6.78 13.28 -7.51
C GLY A 65 -6.16 12.72 -6.23
N VAL A 66 -5.00 13.23 -5.81
CA VAL A 66 -4.36 12.86 -4.55
C VAL A 66 -5.18 13.36 -3.37
N GLN A 67 -5.63 14.62 -3.41
CA GLN A 67 -6.47 15.18 -2.35
C GLN A 67 -7.76 14.37 -2.17
N ARG A 68 -8.41 13.98 -3.27
CA ARG A 68 -9.61 13.13 -3.24
C ARG A 68 -9.36 11.80 -2.52
N MET A 69 -8.26 11.12 -2.82
CA MET A 69 -7.91 9.85 -2.17
C MET A 69 -7.59 10.01 -0.68
N GLU A 70 -6.87 11.06 -0.31
CA GLU A 70 -6.56 11.36 1.10
C GLU A 70 -7.84 11.73 1.87
N ARG A 71 -8.77 12.50 1.28
CA ARG A 71 -10.06 12.82 1.89
C ARG A 71 -10.95 11.59 2.04
N GLN A 72 -11.02 10.72 1.03
CA GLN A 72 -11.74 9.45 1.15
C GLN A 72 -11.20 8.58 2.29
N THR A 73 -9.88 8.55 2.49
CA THR A 73 -9.26 7.82 3.61
C THR A 73 -9.66 8.44 4.95
N GLN A 74 -9.70 9.77 5.06
CA GLN A 74 -10.18 10.46 6.25
C GLN A 74 -11.66 10.18 6.54
N ALA A 75 -12.52 10.13 5.51
CA ALA A 75 -13.91 9.72 5.69
C ALA A 75 -14.03 8.31 6.25
N TRP A 76 -13.22 7.38 5.75
CA TRP A 76 -13.17 6.03 6.31
C TRP A 76 -12.71 6.01 7.78
N PHE A 77 -11.75 6.86 8.16
CA PHE A 77 -11.35 6.99 9.57
C PHE A 77 -12.47 7.51 10.47
N PHE A 78 -13.26 8.49 10.02
CA PHE A 78 -14.42 8.95 10.77
C PHE A 78 -15.47 7.84 10.94
N GLN A 79 -15.74 7.06 9.88
CA GLN A 79 -16.66 5.93 9.94
C GLN A 79 -16.16 4.83 10.89
N LEU A 80 -14.87 4.51 10.85
CA LEU A 80 -14.25 3.49 11.71
C LEU A 80 -14.25 3.91 13.18
N ARG A 81 -13.99 5.20 13.46
CA ARG A 81 -14.04 5.76 14.81
C ARG A 81 -15.47 5.74 15.38
N GLY A 82 -16.47 5.90 14.52
CA GLY A 82 -17.87 5.97 14.91
C GLY A 82 -18.26 7.29 15.60
N PRO A 83 -19.51 7.35 16.14
CA PRO A 83 -20.01 8.52 16.84
C PRO A 83 -19.30 8.71 18.19
N VAL A 84 -19.14 9.96 18.58
CA VAL A 84 -18.54 10.42 19.83
C VAL A 84 -19.54 11.34 20.51
N THR A 85 -19.71 11.22 21.82
CA THR A 85 -20.62 12.08 22.59
C THR A 85 -20.25 13.56 22.41
N PRO A 86 -21.19 14.40 21.93
CA PRO A 86 -20.96 15.83 21.80
C PRO A 86 -21.07 16.55 23.15
N PRO A 87 -20.64 17.82 23.24
CA PRO A 87 -20.87 18.62 24.44
C PRO A 87 -22.37 18.92 24.64
N ASP A 88 -22.87 18.74 25.86
CA ASP A 88 -24.30 18.91 26.22
C ASP A 88 -24.79 20.37 26.21
N ASN A 89 -23.89 21.32 25.96
CA ASN A 89 -24.16 22.75 25.98
C ASN A 89 -24.56 23.33 24.61
N ILE A 90 -24.83 22.47 23.62
CA ILE A 90 -25.36 22.84 22.31
C ILE A 90 -26.67 22.09 22.11
N VAL A 91 -27.71 22.81 21.69
CA VAL A 91 -29.02 22.25 21.32
C VAL A 91 -29.42 22.81 19.96
N ILE A 92 -29.99 21.94 19.13
CA ILE A 92 -30.60 22.34 17.86
C ILE A 92 -32.10 22.47 18.09
N LEU A 93 -32.64 23.65 17.84
CA LEU A 93 -34.07 23.87 17.68
C LEU A 93 -34.41 23.68 16.20
N ALA A 94 -34.89 22.49 15.89
CA ALA A 94 -34.97 21.95 14.55
C ALA A 94 -36.24 22.39 13.83
N ILE A 95 -36.06 22.96 12.64
CA ILE A 95 -37.13 23.11 11.64
C ILE A 95 -37.20 21.79 10.89
N ASP A 96 -37.88 20.84 11.52
CA ASP A 96 -38.05 19.46 11.08
C ASP A 96 -39.37 19.24 10.33
N GLU A 97 -39.55 18.03 9.79
CA GLU A 97 -40.77 17.67 9.05
C GLU A 97 -42.02 17.74 9.95
N GLU A 98 -41.90 17.49 11.25
CA GLU A 98 -43.03 17.62 12.18
C GLU A 98 -43.47 19.09 12.30
N SER A 99 -42.51 20.00 12.47
CA SER A 99 -42.79 21.44 12.56
C SER A 99 -43.36 22.00 11.25
N LEU A 100 -42.91 21.51 10.09
CA LEU A 100 -43.40 21.96 8.78
C LEU A 100 -44.78 21.41 8.45
N ASN A 101 -45.08 20.17 8.86
CA ASN A 101 -46.30 19.44 8.51
C ASN A 101 -47.26 19.31 9.69
N LEU A 102 -47.31 20.30 10.60
CA LEU A 102 -48.33 20.36 11.66
C LEU A 102 -49.73 20.32 11.03
N ASN A 103 -50.28 19.11 10.92
CA ASN A 103 -51.52 18.83 10.22
C ASN A 103 -52.68 19.61 10.84
N GLN A 104 -53.65 19.99 10.01
CA GLN A 104 -54.92 20.61 10.43
C GLN A 104 -55.64 19.86 11.56
N SER A 105 -55.36 18.57 11.79
CA SER A 105 -55.88 17.80 12.93
C SER A 105 -55.54 18.42 14.29
N TYR A 106 -54.39 19.10 14.44
CA TYR A 106 -54.04 19.84 15.67
C TYR A 106 -54.84 21.16 15.80
N TYR A 107 -55.31 21.71 14.68
CA TYR A 107 -56.10 22.94 14.60
C TYR A 107 -57.62 22.70 14.70
N ASN A 108 -58.07 21.45 14.62
CA ASN A 108 -59.50 21.07 14.62
C ASN A 108 -60.11 20.97 16.03
N ASP A 109 -59.30 21.10 17.09
CA ASP A 109 -59.80 21.25 18.46
C ASP A 109 -59.99 22.74 18.75
N GLU A 110 -61.21 23.26 18.52
CA GLU A 110 -61.56 24.68 18.73
C GLU A 110 -61.30 25.18 20.16
N SER A 111 -61.06 24.27 21.12
CA SER A 111 -60.68 24.61 22.49
C SER A 111 -59.19 24.96 22.68
N GLN A 112 -58.34 24.68 21.69
CA GLN A 112 -56.87 24.84 21.70
C GLN A 112 -56.34 25.57 20.46
N ALA A 113 -57.02 26.63 19.99
CA ALA A 113 -56.44 27.56 19.01
C ALA A 113 -55.26 28.33 19.66
N LEU A 114 -54.10 27.66 19.82
CA LEU A 114 -52.88 28.27 20.33
C LEU A 114 -52.42 29.34 19.35
N THR A 115 -52.48 30.59 19.81
CA THR A 115 -52.27 31.79 18.99
C THR A 115 -50.88 31.82 18.35
N ASP A 116 -49.89 31.19 18.99
CA ASP A 116 -48.50 31.13 18.54
C ASP A 116 -48.24 30.04 17.48
N LEU A 117 -49.01 28.94 17.44
CA LEU A 117 -48.84 27.88 16.43
C LEU A 117 -49.28 28.33 15.04
N GLU A 118 -50.27 29.23 14.95
CA GLU A 118 -50.66 29.89 13.69
C GLU A 118 -49.51 30.65 13.01
N LEU A 119 -48.42 30.96 13.73
CA LEU A 119 -47.25 31.64 13.17
C LEU A 119 -46.42 30.75 12.22
N ILE A 120 -46.54 29.42 12.35
CA ILE A 120 -45.77 28.42 11.58
C ILE A 120 -46.62 27.58 10.62
N LYS A 121 -47.86 28.02 10.36
CA LYS A 121 -48.83 27.31 9.52
C LYS A 121 -48.44 27.15 8.05
N SER A 122 -47.64 28.06 7.52
CA SER A 122 -47.22 28.02 6.11
C SER A 122 -45.77 28.43 5.99
N TRP A 123 -44.99 27.63 5.25
CA TRP A 123 -43.60 27.93 4.95
C TRP A 123 -43.51 28.92 3.78
N PRO A 124 -42.61 29.93 3.80
CA PRO A 124 -41.76 30.33 4.93
C PRO A 124 -42.57 30.88 6.11
N TRP A 125 -42.16 30.56 7.34
CA TRP A 125 -42.85 30.98 8.56
C TRP A 125 -42.76 32.48 8.83
N LYS A 126 -43.73 33.00 9.60
CA LYS A 126 -43.74 34.40 10.08
C LYS A 126 -42.49 34.69 10.91
N ARG A 127 -41.93 35.90 10.76
CA ARG A 127 -40.81 36.41 11.57
C ARG A 127 -41.14 36.44 13.05
N ALA A 128 -42.41 36.71 13.38
CA ALA A 128 -42.93 36.60 14.74
C ALA A 128 -42.71 35.22 15.38
N ALA A 129 -42.70 34.12 14.61
CA ALA A 129 -42.41 32.78 15.16
C ALA A 129 -40.98 32.70 15.72
N TYR A 130 -40.00 33.15 14.92
CA TYR A 130 -38.61 33.20 15.36
C TYR A 130 -38.43 34.18 16.53
N ALA A 131 -39.15 35.31 16.51
CA ALA A 131 -39.13 36.29 17.59
C ALA A 131 -39.59 35.67 18.93
N THR A 132 -40.74 34.99 18.93
CA THR A 132 -41.28 34.29 20.11
C THR A 132 -40.32 33.19 20.59
N ALA A 133 -39.76 32.39 19.68
CA ALA A 133 -38.83 31.33 20.05
C ALA A 133 -37.54 31.89 20.68
N ILE A 134 -36.94 32.92 20.08
CA ILE A 134 -35.75 33.59 20.62
C ILE A 134 -36.07 34.17 21.99
N GLU A 135 -37.17 34.89 22.14
CA GLU A 135 -37.56 35.52 23.40
C GLU A 135 -37.74 34.50 24.53
N ARG A 136 -38.51 33.42 24.30
CA ARG A 136 -38.74 32.36 25.30
C ARG A 136 -37.44 31.66 25.70
N VAL A 137 -36.62 31.27 24.72
CA VAL A 137 -35.35 30.56 24.93
C VAL A 137 -34.33 31.45 25.66
N MET A 138 -34.25 32.74 25.30
CA MET A 138 -33.36 33.69 25.95
C MET A 138 -33.81 34.04 27.37
N ALA A 139 -35.12 34.17 27.61
CA ALA A 139 -35.70 34.38 28.93
C ALA A 139 -35.47 33.17 29.86
N ALA A 140 -35.48 31.96 29.30
CA ALA A 140 -35.14 30.72 30.02
C ALA A 140 -33.63 30.57 30.36
N GLY A 141 -32.80 31.56 29.98
CA GLY A 141 -31.39 31.60 30.34
C GLY A 141 -30.45 30.94 29.34
N ALA A 142 -30.86 30.80 28.07
CA ALA A 142 -29.93 30.40 27.02
C ALA A 142 -28.72 31.32 26.95
N ARG A 143 -27.55 30.72 26.73
CA ARG A 143 -26.28 31.45 26.63
C ARG A 143 -26.24 32.31 25.37
N SER A 144 -26.78 31.80 24.27
CA SER A 144 -26.87 32.48 22.98
C SER A 144 -27.82 31.74 22.04
N VAL A 145 -28.38 32.46 21.08
CA VAL A 145 -29.15 31.87 19.98
C VAL A 145 -28.47 32.20 18.65
N ALA A 146 -28.35 31.23 17.75
CA ALA A 146 -27.86 31.47 16.40
C ALA A 146 -28.90 30.98 15.39
N LEU A 147 -29.39 31.88 14.55
CA LEU A 147 -30.37 31.59 13.52
C LEU A 147 -29.66 31.24 12.21
N SER A 148 -29.62 29.96 11.89
CA SER A 148 -28.99 29.37 10.70
C SER A 148 -29.94 29.42 9.49
N ILE A 149 -30.56 30.57 9.26
CA ILE A 149 -31.42 30.85 8.10
C ILE A 149 -31.09 32.25 7.62
N VAL A 150 -30.86 32.39 6.32
CA VAL A 150 -30.56 33.69 5.72
C VAL A 150 -31.88 34.43 5.50
N LEU A 151 -32.11 35.51 6.25
CA LEU A 151 -33.32 36.33 6.17
C LEU A 151 -33.10 37.56 5.27
N ASP A 152 -32.74 37.36 4.01
CA ASP A 152 -32.33 38.43 3.09
C ASP A 152 -33.48 39.32 2.57
N SER A 153 -34.67 38.73 2.46
CA SER A 153 -35.85 39.36 1.88
C SER A 153 -36.85 39.82 2.97
N PRO A 154 -37.62 40.90 2.71
CA PRO A 154 -38.69 41.33 3.60
C PRO A 154 -39.71 40.21 3.84
N SER A 155 -40.38 40.23 4.99
CA SER A 155 -41.43 39.26 5.28
C SER A 155 -42.59 39.33 4.27
N SER A 156 -43.01 38.17 3.77
CA SER A 156 -44.22 38.03 2.95
C SER A 156 -45.51 38.34 3.72
N TYR A 157 -45.45 38.44 5.06
CA TYR A 157 -46.56 38.77 5.95
C TYR A 157 -46.62 40.26 6.32
N GLY A 158 -45.79 41.09 5.67
CA GLY A 158 -45.78 42.54 5.82
C GLY A 158 -44.77 43.07 6.84
N GLN A 159 -44.61 44.39 6.86
CA GLN A 159 -43.55 45.06 7.65
C GLN A 159 -43.71 44.87 9.17
N ALA A 160 -44.94 44.72 9.67
CA ALA A 160 -45.21 44.49 11.09
C ALA A 160 -44.60 43.16 11.59
N ASP A 161 -44.51 42.16 10.71
CA ASP A 161 -43.91 40.88 11.04
C ASP A 161 -42.37 41.02 11.18
N ASP A 162 -41.71 41.71 10.24
CA ASP A 162 -40.29 42.06 10.36
C ASP A 162 -40.03 42.94 11.60
N GLN A 163 -40.95 43.85 11.94
CA GLN A 163 -40.87 44.69 13.14
C GLN A 163 -40.81 43.84 14.41
N ARG A 164 -41.66 42.81 14.53
CA ARG A 164 -41.71 41.95 15.72
C ARG A 164 -40.37 41.24 15.98
N LEU A 165 -39.75 40.68 14.94
CA LEU A 165 -38.42 40.06 15.09
C LEU A 165 -37.34 41.11 15.40
N ARG A 166 -37.42 42.29 14.77
CA ARG A 166 -36.47 43.37 15.02
C ARG A 166 -36.45 43.81 16.49
N GLU A 167 -37.62 43.99 17.11
CA GLU A 167 -37.74 44.37 18.52
C GLU A 167 -37.04 43.37 19.46
N VAL A 168 -37.22 42.07 19.21
CA VAL A 168 -36.55 41.01 19.99
C VAL A 168 -35.03 41.05 19.77
N LEU A 169 -34.59 41.29 18.54
CA LEU A 169 -33.16 41.44 18.23
C LEU A 169 -32.55 42.71 18.83
N GLU A 170 -33.33 43.77 19.07
CA GLU A 170 -32.84 44.96 19.80
C GLU A 170 -32.58 44.65 21.28
N ASN A 171 -33.40 43.79 21.90
CA ASN A 171 -33.23 43.39 23.30
C ASN A 171 -32.13 42.34 23.51
N TYR A 172 -31.94 41.43 22.54
CA TYR A 172 -31.05 40.27 22.70
C TYR A 172 -29.87 40.23 21.71
N GLY A 173 -29.70 41.25 20.86
CA GLY A 173 -28.79 41.24 19.71
C GLY A 173 -27.33 40.91 20.04
N GLU A 174 -26.84 41.23 21.24
CA GLU A 174 -25.48 40.87 21.66
C GLU A 174 -25.26 39.36 21.80
N ARG A 175 -26.32 38.60 22.05
CA ARG A 175 -26.31 37.15 22.24
C ARG A 175 -27.01 36.40 21.11
N VAL A 176 -27.46 37.11 20.07
CA VAL A 176 -28.09 36.53 18.88
C VAL A 176 -27.15 36.68 17.67
N THR A 177 -27.02 35.62 16.89
CA THR A 177 -26.27 35.62 15.63
C THR A 177 -27.18 35.31 14.45
N LEU A 178 -27.14 36.12 13.39
CA LEU A 178 -27.84 35.85 12.14
C LEU A 178 -26.91 35.29 11.06
N ALA A 179 -27.44 34.40 10.23
CA ALA A 179 -26.72 33.84 9.10
C ALA A 179 -26.65 34.82 7.93
N ALA A 180 -25.48 34.86 7.29
CA ALA A 180 -25.25 35.42 5.98
C ALA A 180 -24.64 34.33 5.08
N MET A 181 -24.65 34.52 3.77
CA MET A 181 -24.08 33.55 2.85
C MET A 181 -23.41 34.26 1.67
N TYR A 182 -22.26 33.76 1.27
CA TYR A 182 -21.64 34.08 0.00
C TYR A 182 -22.22 33.18 -1.08
N GLU A 183 -22.81 33.77 -2.11
CA GLU A 183 -23.34 33.06 -3.26
C GLU A 183 -22.56 33.41 -4.51
N THR A 184 -22.31 32.40 -5.34
CA THR A 184 -21.72 32.60 -6.67
C THR A 184 -22.84 32.93 -7.65
N TYR A 185 -22.67 34.01 -8.39
CA TYR A 185 -23.57 34.46 -9.45
C TYR A 185 -22.82 34.44 -10.79
N GLU A 186 -23.45 33.90 -11.81
CA GLU A 186 -22.97 34.06 -13.18
C GLU A 186 -23.31 35.46 -13.69
N THR A 187 -22.30 36.19 -14.15
CA THR A 187 -22.45 37.49 -14.81
C THR A 187 -21.86 37.44 -16.21
N VAL A 188 -22.15 38.46 -17.04
CA VAL A 188 -21.62 38.58 -18.40
C VAL A 188 -20.08 38.66 -18.41
N GLU A 189 -19.47 39.13 -17.31
CA GLU A 189 -18.03 39.25 -17.12
C GLU A 189 -17.39 38.00 -16.51
N GLY A 190 -18.18 36.96 -16.21
CA GLY A 190 -17.75 35.71 -15.56
C GLY A 190 -18.48 35.43 -14.24
N GLU A 191 -18.04 34.42 -13.51
CA GLU A 191 -18.54 34.14 -12.16
C GLU A 191 -18.07 35.20 -11.17
N THR A 192 -18.99 35.71 -10.35
CA THR A 192 -18.69 36.61 -9.23
C THR A 192 -19.27 36.05 -7.94
N ILE A 193 -18.67 36.38 -6.80
CA ILE A 193 -19.18 35.98 -5.49
C ILE A 193 -19.73 37.21 -4.75
N LYS A 194 -20.95 37.11 -4.23
CA LYS A 194 -21.62 38.20 -3.54
C LYS A 194 -22.08 37.75 -2.16
N LEU A 195 -21.92 38.63 -1.18
CA LEU A 195 -22.43 38.42 0.17
C LEU A 195 -23.92 38.76 0.22
N VAL A 196 -24.73 37.75 0.49
CA VAL A 196 -26.14 37.85 0.86
C VAL A 196 -26.21 37.99 2.38
N LYS A 197 -26.64 39.17 2.85
CA LYS A 197 -26.82 39.48 4.28
C LYS A 197 -28.29 39.35 4.67
N PRO A 198 -28.59 39.23 5.98
CA PRO A 198 -29.92 39.50 6.48
C PRO A 198 -30.42 40.86 5.97
N ASN A 199 -31.73 40.97 5.79
CA ASN A 199 -32.40 42.16 5.33
C ASN A 199 -31.96 43.38 6.18
N SER A 200 -31.74 44.51 5.51
CA SER A 200 -31.23 45.75 6.15
C SER A 200 -32.10 46.23 7.31
N VAL A 201 -33.37 45.83 7.35
CA VAL A 201 -34.28 46.07 8.47
C VAL A 201 -33.78 45.51 9.81
N PHE A 202 -32.89 44.51 9.80
CA PHE A 202 -32.28 43.88 10.96
C PHE A 202 -30.86 44.37 11.24
N GLU A 203 -30.25 45.18 10.38
CA GLU A 203 -28.86 45.64 10.57
C GLU A 203 -28.73 46.54 11.81
N ARG A 204 -27.89 46.13 12.75
CA ARG A 204 -27.61 46.86 14.00
C ARG A 204 -26.16 46.67 14.44
N PRO A 205 -25.52 47.66 15.11
CA PRO A 205 -24.14 47.53 15.58
C PRO A 205 -23.91 46.39 16.58
N GLN A 206 -24.92 46.07 17.39
CA GLN A 206 -24.83 45.05 18.43
C GLN A 206 -25.12 43.64 17.94
N LEU A 207 -25.66 43.47 16.72
CA LEU A 207 -26.06 42.18 16.19
C LEU A 207 -24.88 41.48 15.52
N SER A 208 -24.61 40.23 15.90
CA SER A 208 -23.60 39.43 15.23
C SER A 208 -24.15 38.83 13.93
N VAL A 209 -23.39 38.94 12.85
CA VAL A 209 -23.70 38.31 11.56
C VAL A 209 -22.51 37.47 11.15
N GLY A 210 -22.75 36.25 10.64
CA GLY A 210 -21.67 35.40 10.16
C GLY A 210 -22.06 34.49 9.00
N SER A 211 -21.06 34.17 8.18
CA SER A 211 -21.21 33.38 6.96
C SER A 211 -21.37 31.87 7.25
N ILE A 212 -22.37 31.23 6.66
CA ILE A 212 -22.61 29.78 6.74
C ILE A 212 -21.89 28.97 5.65
N ASN A 213 -20.94 29.57 4.93
CA ASN A 213 -20.25 28.92 3.82
C ASN A 213 -19.13 27.98 4.31
N TYR A 214 -19.07 26.80 3.72
CA TYR A 214 -18.03 25.80 3.96
C TYR A 214 -17.29 25.47 2.68
N PRO A 215 -15.97 25.21 2.73
CA PRO A 215 -15.25 24.66 1.60
C PRO A 215 -15.74 23.25 1.27
N ILE A 216 -16.09 23.02 0.01
CA ILE A 216 -16.36 21.69 -0.53
C ILE A 216 -15.03 21.11 -1.05
N GLU A 217 -14.61 19.96 -0.51
CA GLU A 217 -13.38 19.29 -0.92
C GLU A 217 -13.58 18.48 -2.23
N PRO A 218 -12.49 18.03 -2.91
CA PRO A 218 -12.59 17.34 -4.21
C PRO A 218 -13.38 16.01 -4.24
N ASP A 219 -13.72 15.45 -3.09
CA ASP A 219 -14.61 14.29 -2.93
C ASP A 219 -16.09 14.70 -2.70
N GLY A 220 -16.39 16.00 -2.75
CA GLY A 220 -17.72 16.58 -2.61
C GLY A 220 -18.22 16.71 -1.18
N ARG A 221 -17.34 16.57 -0.17
CA ARG A 221 -17.70 16.63 1.26
C ARG A 221 -17.11 17.85 1.96
N ILE A 222 -17.75 18.24 3.06
CA ILE A 222 -17.27 19.30 3.96
C ILE A 222 -16.40 18.68 5.05
N TYR A 223 -15.13 19.11 5.13
CA TYR A 223 -14.19 18.73 6.20
C TYR A 223 -13.70 19.93 7.01
N ARG A 224 -13.52 21.08 6.34
CA ARG A 224 -12.89 22.26 6.92
C ARG A 224 -13.88 23.11 7.69
N LEU A 225 -13.38 23.86 8.66
CA LEU A 225 -14.15 24.91 9.33
C LEU A 225 -14.54 26.02 8.33
N ALA A 226 -15.69 26.64 8.55
CA ALA A 226 -16.23 27.71 7.70
C ALA A 226 -15.27 28.90 7.52
N ASN A 227 -14.43 29.21 8.52
CA ASN A 227 -13.43 30.28 8.43
C ASN A 227 -12.31 30.01 7.40
N GLN A 228 -12.21 28.78 6.86
CA GLN A 228 -11.30 28.45 5.78
C GLN A 228 -11.91 28.72 4.39
N PHE A 229 -13.21 28.98 4.30
CA PHE A 229 -13.90 29.24 3.02
C PHE A 229 -13.25 30.34 2.18
N PRO A 230 -12.97 31.55 2.72
CA PRO A 230 -12.30 32.60 1.94
C PRO A 230 -10.98 32.14 1.33
N LYS A 231 -10.14 31.48 2.12
CA LYS A 231 -8.80 31.03 1.71
C LYS A 231 -8.85 29.94 0.64
N VAL A 232 -9.74 28.96 0.82
CA VAL A 232 -9.88 27.85 -0.14
C VAL A 232 -10.50 28.35 -1.44
N TRP A 233 -11.50 29.22 -1.34
CA TRP A 233 -12.12 29.85 -2.50
C TRP A 233 -11.11 30.68 -3.31
N ALA A 234 -10.31 31.52 -2.64
CA ALA A 234 -9.26 32.31 -3.28
C ALA A 234 -8.19 31.43 -3.96
N LYS A 235 -7.78 30.33 -3.31
CA LYS A 235 -6.83 29.36 -3.89
C LYS A 235 -7.38 28.72 -5.18
N ASN A 236 -8.67 28.41 -5.20
CA ASN A 236 -9.31 27.74 -6.34
C ASN A 236 -9.68 28.71 -7.47
N ASN A 237 -9.81 30.01 -7.17
CA ASN A 237 -10.19 31.06 -8.11
C ASN A 237 -9.14 32.18 -8.13
N PRO A 238 -7.88 31.90 -8.51
CA PRO A 238 -6.78 32.87 -8.37
C PRO A 238 -7.00 34.16 -9.15
N GLU A 239 -7.61 34.08 -10.34
CA GLU A 239 -7.93 35.25 -11.17
C GLU A 239 -8.98 36.17 -10.52
N LEU A 240 -9.94 35.58 -9.80
CA LEU A 240 -10.95 36.33 -9.05
C LEU A 240 -10.42 36.80 -7.70
N ALA A 241 -9.49 36.07 -7.08
CA ALA A 241 -8.89 36.36 -5.78
C ALA A 241 -8.10 37.68 -5.75
N GLU A 242 -7.35 37.99 -6.82
CA GLU A 242 -6.54 39.20 -6.93
C GLU A 242 -7.36 40.49 -6.80
N THR A 243 -8.65 40.46 -7.16
CA THR A 243 -9.57 41.61 -7.03
C THR A 243 -10.37 41.61 -5.73
N SER A 244 -10.32 40.54 -4.92
CA SER A 244 -11.34 40.24 -3.91
C SER A 244 -10.83 39.93 -2.50
N ASP A 245 -9.56 39.58 -2.32
CA ASP A 245 -8.99 38.98 -1.09
C ASP A 245 -9.19 39.81 0.21
N GLN A 246 -9.49 41.11 0.11
CA GLN A 246 -9.84 41.97 1.26
C GLN A 246 -11.20 42.69 1.14
N LEU A 247 -11.81 42.72 -0.05
CA LEU A 247 -13.03 43.50 -0.31
C LEU A 247 -14.31 42.66 -0.21
N ILE A 248 -14.24 41.35 -0.46
CA ILE A 248 -15.45 40.51 -0.54
C ILE A 248 -15.74 39.78 0.78
N PHE A 249 -14.72 39.20 1.42
CA PHE A 249 -14.89 38.41 2.65
C PHE A 249 -14.91 39.27 3.92
N THR A 250 -15.95 40.08 4.07
CA THR A 250 -16.09 41.10 5.13
C THR A 250 -16.74 40.61 6.43
N VAL A 251 -17.42 39.46 6.43
CA VAL A 251 -18.07 38.91 7.63
C VAL A 251 -17.31 37.69 8.17
N PRO A 252 -17.23 37.52 9.51
CA PRO A 252 -16.67 36.31 10.10
C PRO A 252 -17.51 35.08 9.74
N SER A 253 -16.98 33.88 9.98
CA SER A 253 -17.80 32.67 9.87
C SER A 253 -18.93 32.66 10.91
N PHE A 254 -20.06 32.02 10.60
CA PHE A 254 -21.21 31.91 11.49
C PHE A 254 -20.84 31.31 12.86
N ASN A 255 -19.97 30.31 12.84
CA ASN A 255 -19.47 29.65 14.04
C ASN A 255 -18.63 30.60 14.90
N GLU A 256 -17.72 31.37 14.28
CA GLU A 256 -16.93 32.37 14.99
C GLU A 256 -17.80 33.51 15.49
N ALA A 257 -18.74 34.02 14.69
CA ALA A 257 -19.66 35.09 15.08
C ALA A 257 -20.50 34.71 16.31
N THR A 258 -20.96 33.46 16.34
CA THR A 258 -21.69 32.89 17.48
C THR A 258 -20.83 32.86 18.75
N LEU A 259 -19.51 32.70 18.61
CA LEU A 259 -18.54 32.59 19.71
C LEU A 259 -17.77 33.88 20.04
N ALA A 260 -17.73 34.88 19.14
CA ALA A 260 -16.77 35.98 19.15
C ALA A 260 -16.89 36.90 20.37
N LYS A 261 -18.09 37.09 20.90
CA LYS A 261 -18.35 37.96 22.06
C LYS A 261 -18.13 37.27 23.40
N ARG A 262 -17.33 36.19 23.45
CA ARG A 262 -17.21 35.31 24.62
C ARG A 262 -15.80 35.30 25.23
N PRO A 263 -15.66 35.54 26.54
CA PRO A 263 -14.35 35.58 27.20
C PRO A 263 -13.57 34.26 27.15
N ARG A 264 -14.25 33.09 27.23
CA ARG A 264 -13.58 31.77 27.18
C ARG A 264 -13.03 31.45 25.79
N TYR A 265 -13.81 31.69 24.74
CA TYR A 265 -13.36 31.51 23.35
C TYR A 265 -12.27 32.52 22.99
N ALA A 266 -12.44 33.80 23.35
CA ALA A 266 -11.42 34.82 23.14
C ALA A 266 -10.10 34.49 23.86
N LYS A 267 -10.16 33.96 25.09
CA LYS A 267 -8.97 33.48 25.82
C LYS A 267 -8.33 32.26 25.18
N ALA A 268 -9.12 31.26 24.75
CA ALA A 268 -8.62 30.07 24.06
C ALA A 268 -7.98 30.41 22.70
N ALA A 269 -8.63 31.27 21.91
CA ALA A 269 -8.10 31.77 20.65
C ALA A 269 -6.84 32.63 20.85
N ALA A 270 -6.81 33.48 21.88
CA ALA A 270 -5.64 34.27 22.24
C ALA A 270 -4.47 33.39 22.76
N GLN A 271 -4.76 32.37 23.55
CA GLN A 271 -3.75 31.43 24.04
C GLN A 271 -3.20 30.54 22.93
N GLN A 272 -4.05 30.14 21.96
CA GLN A 272 -3.62 29.52 20.70
C GLN A 272 -2.74 30.45 19.85
N SER A 273 -3.00 31.77 19.88
CA SER A 273 -2.14 32.75 19.20
C SER A 273 -0.80 33.02 19.89
N GLY A 274 -0.68 32.72 21.20
CA GLY A 274 0.54 32.89 22.00
C GLY A 274 1.41 31.63 22.14
N LEU A 275 0.85 30.42 21.95
CA LEU A 275 1.61 29.17 21.91
C LEU A 275 2.02 28.83 20.47
N ARG A 276 3.31 28.98 20.20
CA ARG A 276 3.99 28.76 18.92
C ARG A 276 3.98 27.29 18.40
N THR A 277 3.09 26.41 18.90
CA THR A 277 3.24 24.96 18.74
C THR A 277 1.99 24.17 18.30
N LYS A 278 0.77 24.72 18.31
CA LYS A 278 -0.40 24.04 17.70
C LYS A 278 -0.87 24.77 16.44
N PRO A 279 -1.04 24.08 15.28
CA PRO A 279 -1.59 24.70 14.08
C PRO A 279 -2.97 25.30 14.35
N LYS A 280 -3.31 26.39 13.65
CA LYS A 280 -4.65 26.98 13.71
C LYS A 280 -5.69 25.92 13.34
N ALA A 281 -6.84 25.98 13.99
CA ALA A 281 -7.99 25.13 13.70
C ALA A 281 -8.33 25.11 12.20
N GLU A 282 -8.25 23.94 11.55
CA GLU A 282 -8.48 23.81 10.10
C GLU A 282 -9.69 22.93 9.76
N ASN A 283 -9.80 21.74 10.37
CA ASN A 283 -10.87 20.77 10.08
C ASN A 283 -11.81 20.57 11.28
N ILE A 284 -13.07 20.28 10.94
CA ILE A 284 -14.15 19.98 11.88
C ILE A 284 -13.89 18.61 12.51
N PHE A 285 -14.05 18.53 13.82
CA PHE A 285 -14.18 17.26 14.53
C PHE A 285 -15.66 16.89 14.55
N PHE A 286 -16.06 16.01 13.67
CA PHE A 286 -17.44 15.52 13.65
C PHE A 286 -17.69 14.63 14.87
N TYR A 287 -18.82 14.80 15.54
CA TYR A 287 -19.26 13.96 16.66
C TYR A 287 -20.18 12.83 16.19
N GLY A 288 -20.78 12.95 15.01
CA GLY A 288 -21.65 11.93 14.40
C GLY A 288 -22.78 12.56 13.61
N SER A 289 -23.57 11.75 12.92
CA SER A 289 -24.90 12.15 12.44
C SER A 289 -25.87 12.13 13.62
N ASP A 290 -26.77 13.12 13.71
CA ASP A 290 -27.78 13.21 14.77
C ASP A 290 -27.20 13.17 16.20
N ALA A 291 -25.93 13.55 16.38
CA ALA A 291 -25.24 13.44 17.66
C ALA A 291 -25.78 14.43 18.70
N PHE A 292 -26.21 15.61 18.24
CA PHE A 292 -26.66 16.70 19.10
C PHE A 292 -28.13 16.55 19.46
N THR A 293 -28.50 17.00 20.66
CA THR A 293 -29.91 17.07 21.05
C THR A 293 -30.66 18.00 20.10
N SER A 294 -31.65 17.43 19.41
CA SER A 294 -32.53 18.13 18.48
C SER A 294 -33.94 18.19 19.06
N ILE A 295 -34.52 19.39 19.10
CA ILE A 295 -35.86 19.66 19.65
C ILE A 295 -36.70 20.26 18.52
N PRO A 296 -37.89 19.70 18.21
CA PRO A 296 -38.76 20.27 17.19
C PRO A 296 -39.11 21.73 17.50
N PHE A 297 -39.02 22.61 16.51
CA PHE A 297 -39.20 24.05 16.68
C PHE A 297 -40.53 24.41 17.32
N TRP A 298 -41.60 23.73 16.91
CA TRP A 298 -42.95 23.99 17.40
C TRP A 298 -43.14 23.73 18.90
N TYR A 299 -42.29 22.92 19.55
CA TYR A 299 -42.37 22.67 20.99
C TYR A 299 -42.16 23.96 21.80
N VAL A 300 -41.43 24.93 21.25
CA VAL A 300 -41.20 26.22 21.93
C VAL A 300 -42.41 27.15 21.81
N LEU A 301 -43.18 27.01 20.74
CA LEU A 301 -44.38 27.80 20.49
C LEU A 301 -45.62 27.24 21.19
N ASP A 302 -45.67 25.92 21.38
CA ASP A 302 -46.78 25.27 22.10
C ASP A 302 -46.58 25.34 23.62
N ASP A 303 -47.51 25.99 24.33
CA ASP A 303 -47.40 26.18 25.78
C ASP A 303 -47.39 24.86 26.54
N ASN A 304 -48.19 23.87 26.11
CA ASN A 304 -48.23 22.57 26.78
C ASN A 304 -46.87 21.86 26.65
N ARG A 305 -46.29 21.80 25.45
CA ARG A 305 -44.94 21.23 25.22
C ARG A 305 -43.86 22.02 25.94
N TRP A 306 -43.94 23.35 25.96
CA TRP A 306 -43.01 24.21 26.69
C TRP A 306 -42.95 23.82 28.17
N HIS A 307 -44.10 23.67 28.83
CA HIS A 307 -44.17 23.31 30.25
C HIS A 307 -43.84 21.82 30.49
N THR A 308 -44.43 20.90 29.73
CA THR A 308 -44.36 19.46 30.02
C THR A 308 -43.14 18.75 29.46
N ARG A 309 -42.62 19.19 28.31
CA ARG A 309 -41.49 18.54 27.61
C ARG A 309 -40.19 19.33 27.71
N LEU A 310 -40.28 20.67 27.79
CA LEU A 310 -39.10 21.53 27.90
C LEU A 310 -38.85 22.04 29.32
N GLU A 311 -39.70 21.65 30.28
CA GLU A 311 -39.64 22.02 31.70
C GLU A 311 -39.40 23.52 31.89
N ASP A 312 -40.25 24.36 31.29
CA ASP A 312 -40.13 25.82 31.36
C ASP A 312 -38.82 26.36 30.76
N GLY A 313 -38.29 25.64 29.77
CA GLY A 313 -37.07 26.02 29.06
C GLY A 313 -35.78 25.63 29.76
N LYS A 314 -35.80 24.81 30.83
CA LYS A 314 -34.58 24.25 31.45
C LYS A 314 -33.69 23.54 30.43
N SER A 315 -34.28 22.92 29.41
CA SER A 315 -33.56 22.28 28.30
C SER A 315 -32.61 23.22 27.54
N PHE A 316 -32.80 24.54 27.65
CA PHE A 316 -32.00 25.57 27.00
C PHE A 316 -31.08 26.35 27.95
N GLN A 317 -31.19 26.14 29.27
CA GLN A 317 -30.46 26.91 30.27
C GLN A 317 -28.95 26.75 30.11
N ASP A 318 -28.23 27.88 30.00
CA ASP A 318 -26.78 27.96 29.76
C ASP A 318 -26.29 27.23 28.47
N LYS A 319 -27.20 26.97 27.52
CA LYS A 319 -26.89 26.33 26.24
C LYS A 319 -26.79 27.32 25.09
N ILE A 320 -26.07 26.91 24.05
CA ILE A 320 -26.06 27.54 22.73
C ILE A 320 -27.18 26.89 21.93
N VAL A 321 -28.13 27.69 21.49
CA VAL A 321 -29.28 27.20 20.74
C VAL A 321 -29.13 27.57 19.28
N LEU A 322 -29.10 26.56 18.41
CA LEU A 322 -29.01 26.74 16.97
C LEU A 322 -30.39 26.50 16.37
N ILE A 323 -30.94 27.50 15.69
CA ILE A 323 -32.25 27.40 15.03
C ILE A 323 -32.00 27.22 13.54
N GLY A 324 -32.49 26.15 12.92
CA GLY A 324 -32.28 25.95 11.49
C GLY A 324 -32.97 24.72 10.90
N PRO A 325 -32.96 24.59 9.56
CA PRO A 325 -33.57 23.49 8.83
C PRO A 325 -32.90 22.16 9.11
N THR A 326 -33.70 21.15 9.44
CA THR A 326 -33.31 19.72 9.48
C THR A 326 -34.30 18.84 8.69
N ALA A 327 -35.42 19.41 8.24
CA ALA A 327 -36.40 18.76 7.37
C ALA A 327 -35.79 18.39 6.01
N SER A 328 -35.99 17.16 5.56
CA SER A 328 -35.47 16.65 4.28
C SER A 328 -36.07 17.33 3.05
N SER A 329 -37.25 17.94 3.21
CA SER A 329 -37.94 18.75 2.21
C SER A 329 -37.28 20.10 1.93
N LEU A 330 -36.43 20.61 2.83
CA LEU A 330 -35.73 21.89 2.65
C LEU A 330 -34.32 21.70 2.04
N PRO A 331 -33.87 22.62 1.15
CA PRO A 331 -32.60 22.52 0.47
C PRO A 331 -31.44 23.05 1.34
N ASP A 332 -31.03 22.31 2.37
CA ASP A 332 -29.80 22.61 3.15
C ASP A 332 -29.12 21.33 3.68
N PHE A 333 -28.83 20.39 2.78
CA PHE A 333 -28.10 19.16 3.10
C PHE A 333 -26.80 19.08 2.35
N HIS A 334 -25.76 18.69 3.08
CA HIS A 334 -24.41 18.56 2.55
C HIS A 334 -23.84 17.19 2.86
N ARG A 335 -22.90 16.75 2.04
CA ARG A 335 -22.16 15.52 2.30
C ARG A 335 -21.04 15.81 3.29
N THR A 336 -20.86 14.94 4.26
CA THR A 336 -19.83 15.02 5.29
C THR A 336 -19.14 13.66 5.43
N PRO A 337 -18.03 13.57 6.18
CA PRO A 337 -17.32 12.31 6.40
C PRO A 337 -18.13 11.26 7.16
N VAL A 338 -19.10 11.70 7.98
CA VAL A 338 -19.93 10.84 8.83
C VAL A 338 -21.32 10.59 8.27
N SER A 339 -21.82 11.42 7.36
CA SER A 339 -23.12 11.26 6.72
C SER A 339 -23.11 11.82 5.30
N ASP A 340 -23.71 11.11 4.33
CA ASP A 340 -23.94 11.63 2.98
C ASP A 340 -25.05 12.69 2.92
N ARG A 341 -25.85 12.85 3.98
CA ARG A 341 -26.86 13.90 4.12
C ARG A 341 -26.86 14.43 5.55
N MET A 342 -26.17 15.54 5.78
CA MET A 342 -26.18 16.24 7.05
C MET A 342 -26.75 17.65 6.86
N ALA A 343 -27.66 18.06 7.74
CA ALA A 343 -28.24 19.39 7.69
C ALA A 343 -27.20 20.48 7.95
N GLY A 344 -27.28 21.64 7.27
CA GLY A 344 -26.34 22.75 7.47
C GLY A 344 -26.24 23.21 8.93
N VAL A 345 -27.37 23.23 9.65
CA VAL A 345 -27.40 23.55 11.09
C VAL A 345 -26.64 22.54 11.96
N GLU A 346 -26.62 21.25 11.59
CA GLU A 346 -25.85 20.22 12.29
C GLU A 346 -24.34 20.35 12.01
N ILE A 347 -23.97 20.76 10.80
CA ILE A 347 -22.57 21.07 10.47
C ILE A 347 -22.09 22.25 11.32
N ASN A 348 -22.93 23.29 11.46
CA ASN A 348 -22.69 24.41 12.37
C ASN A 348 -22.56 23.95 13.83
N ALA A 349 -23.39 23.02 14.30
CA ALA A 349 -23.28 22.43 15.64
C ALA A 349 -21.93 21.71 15.85
N ASN A 350 -21.52 20.85 14.91
CA ASN A 350 -20.23 20.16 14.94
C ASN A 350 -19.06 21.15 14.93
N ALA A 351 -19.12 22.20 14.11
CA ALA A 351 -18.07 23.19 14.00
C ALA A 351 -17.97 24.08 15.27
N ILE A 352 -19.09 24.49 15.84
CA ILE A 352 -19.13 25.23 17.11
C ILE A 352 -18.60 24.36 18.25
N ALA A 353 -19.02 23.10 18.33
CA ALA A 353 -18.49 22.14 19.31
C ALA A 353 -16.98 21.94 19.16
N THR A 354 -16.48 21.85 17.93
CA THR A 354 -15.05 21.75 17.62
C THR A 354 -14.27 22.94 18.18
N LEU A 355 -14.77 24.16 17.94
CA LEU A 355 -14.15 25.40 18.39
C LEU A 355 -14.23 25.60 19.91
N LEU A 356 -15.33 25.20 20.54
CA LEU A 356 -15.53 25.29 21.99
C LEU A 356 -14.61 24.35 22.77
N GLU A 357 -14.52 23.09 22.34
CA GLU A 357 -13.72 22.06 23.00
C GLU A 357 -12.23 22.11 22.60
N GLY A 358 -11.88 22.89 21.56
CA GLY A 358 -10.51 22.96 21.04
C GLY A 358 -10.01 21.65 20.42
N ARG A 359 -10.92 20.77 20.00
CA ARG A 359 -10.63 19.43 19.44
C ARG A 359 -10.45 19.45 17.92
N THR A 360 -9.69 20.41 17.41
CA THR A 360 -9.60 20.64 15.95
C THR A 360 -8.69 19.62 15.29
N ILE A 361 -9.05 19.17 14.09
CA ILE A 361 -8.21 18.25 13.31
C ILE A 361 -7.34 19.04 12.33
N VAL A 362 -6.03 18.77 12.33
CA VAL A 362 -5.04 19.55 11.58
C VAL A 362 -4.10 18.65 10.79
N GLN A 363 -3.55 19.18 9.69
CA GLN A 363 -2.50 18.49 8.95
C GLN A 363 -1.23 18.44 9.81
N ALA A 364 -0.67 17.23 10.01
CA ALA A 364 0.57 17.08 10.76
C ALA A 364 1.75 17.82 10.10
N ILE A 365 1.71 17.92 8.76
CA ILE A 365 2.70 18.62 7.94
C ILE A 365 1.93 19.59 7.02
N PRO A 366 1.83 20.88 7.39
CA PRO A 366 1.03 21.83 6.62
C PRO A 366 1.55 22.09 5.20
N ASN A 367 2.87 22.04 5.01
CA ASN A 367 3.48 22.33 3.71
C ASN A 367 3.38 21.12 2.77
N PRO A 368 2.74 21.25 1.59
CA PRO A 368 2.60 20.16 0.63
C PRO A 368 3.94 19.60 0.14
N ILE A 369 4.95 20.44 -0.06
CA ILE A 369 6.28 20.02 -0.52
C ILE A 369 6.94 19.13 0.53
N HIS A 370 6.88 19.51 1.82
CA HIS A 370 7.44 18.70 2.90
C HIS A 370 6.71 17.35 3.04
N ARG A 371 5.38 17.30 2.83
CA ARG A 371 4.64 16.03 2.74
C ARG A 371 5.17 15.15 1.63
N GLY A 372 5.32 15.71 0.42
CA GLY A 372 5.88 14.98 -0.73
C GLY A 372 7.27 14.40 -0.44
N VAL A 373 8.18 15.20 0.14
CA VAL A 373 9.53 14.74 0.51
C VAL A 373 9.49 13.61 1.55
N LEU A 374 8.65 13.73 2.58
CA LEU A 374 8.53 12.68 3.61
C LEU A 374 8.03 11.37 3.00
N ILE A 375 6.99 11.44 2.16
CA ILE A 375 6.45 10.27 1.45
C ILE A 375 7.55 9.64 0.60
N PHE A 376 8.30 10.44 -0.16
CA PHE A 376 9.37 9.94 -1.02
C PHE A 376 10.42 9.17 -0.21
N LEU A 377 10.92 9.76 0.89
CA LEU A 377 11.93 9.14 1.73
C LEU A 377 11.41 7.87 2.41
N GLY A 378 10.24 7.96 3.05
CA GLY A 378 9.64 6.84 3.78
C GLY A 378 9.35 5.64 2.88
N VAL A 379 8.71 5.87 1.73
CA VAL A 379 8.41 4.80 0.76
C VAL A 379 9.70 4.18 0.20
N ASN A 380 10.74 4.98 -0.07
CA ASN A 380 12.01 4.44 -0.57
C ASN A 380 12.75 3.58 0.46
N VAL A 381 12.67 3.92 1.75
CA VAL A 381 13.23 3.08 2.83
C VAL A 381 12.50 1.74 2.87
N VAL A 382 11.16 1.74 2.86
CA VAL A 382 10.35 0.51 2.85
C VAL A 382 10.66 -0.33 1.60
N ARG A 383 10.70 0.29 0.42
CA ARG A 383 11.07 -0.36 -0.84
C ARG A 383 12.47 -1.00 -0.76
N TYR A 384 13.45 -0.29 -0.22
CA TYR A 384 14.79 -0.81 -0.04
C TYR A 384 14.79 -2.06 0.85
N LEU A 385 14.08 -2.03 1.97
CA LEU A 385 13.94 -3.18 2.86
C LEU A 385 13.26 -4.36 2.16
N LEU A 386 12.15 -4.13 1.45
CA LEU A 386 11.45 -5.17 0.68
C LEU A 386 12.36 -5.80 -0.39
N SER A 387 13.21 -5.01 -1.04
CA SER A 387 14.14 -5.50 -2.07
C SER A 387 15.23 -6.44 -1.54
N ARG A 388 15.48 -6.47 -0.22
CA ARG A 388 16.44 -7.41 0.40
C ARG A 388 15.87 -8.81 0.59
N ILE A 389 14.55 -8.98 0.47
CA ILE A 389 13.87 -10.25 0.73
C ILE A 389 13.92 -11.12 -0.54
N LYS A 390 14.69 -12.22 -0.47
CA LYS A 390 14.89 -13.11 -1.63
C LYS A 390 13.66 -13.95 -1.99
N ARG A 391 12.82 -14.31 -1.02
CA ARG A 391 11.61 -15.11 -1.24
C ARG A 391 10.43 -14.19 -1.56
N TRP A 392 9.89 -14.29 -2.77
CA TRP A 392 8.83 -13.38 -3.23
C TRP A 392 7.54 -13.46 -2.38
N GLN A 393 7.17 -14.65 -1.88
CA GLN A 393 6.01 -14.84 -0.99
C GLN A 393 6.18 -14.08 0.33
N VAL A 394 7.40 -14.09 0.88
CA VAL A 394 7.74 -13.38 2.12
C VAL A 394 7.73 -11.87 1.88
N CYS A 395 8.18 -11.40 0.72
CA CYS A 395 8.11 -9.98 0.32
C CYS A 395 6.66 -9.49 0.27
N LEU A 396 5.75 -10.30 -0.28
CA LEU A 396 4.32 -9.98 -0.30
C LEU A 396 3.73 -9.89 1.12
N GLY A 397 4.08 -10.83 2.00
CA GLY A 397 3.67 -10.79 3.41
C GLY A 397 4.12 -9.51 4.13
N TRP A 398 5.39 -9.10 3.96
CA TRP A 398 5.91 -7.86 4.53
C TRP A 398 5.29 -6.59 3.92
N THR A 399 4.89 -6.64 2.64
CA THR A 399 4.18 -5.53 1.98
C THR A 399 2.82 -5.31 2.63
N VAL A 400 2.04 -6.40 2.80
CA VAL A 400 0.72 -6.35 3.45
C VAL A 400 0.85 -5.84 4.88
N LEU A 401 1.82 -6.37 5.64
CA LEU A 401 2.08 -5.92 7.01
C LEU A 401 2.42 -4.42 7.05
N GLY A 402 3.31 -3.94 6.17
CA GLY A 402 3.67 -2.52 6.12
C GLY A 402 2.51 -1.58 5.80
N VAL A 403 1.60 -2.00 4.90
CA VAL A 403 0.37 -1.24 4.60
C VAL A 403 -0.57 -1.18 5.81
N ILE A 404 -0.80 -2.31 6.48
CA ILE A 404 -1.64 -2.38 7.67
C ILE A 404 -1.05 -1.50 8.78
N THR A 405 0.25 -1.65 9.07
CA THR A 405 0.92 -0.88 10.11
C THR A 405 0.87 0.63 9.84
N TRP A 406 1.08 1.07 8.59
CA TRP A 406 0.96 2.49 8.26
C TRP A 406 -0.48 2.98 8.41
N GLY A 407 -1.47 2.20 7.96
CA GLY A 407 -2.89 2.52 8.12
C GLY A 407 -3.29 2.65 9.60
N GLU A 408 -2.85 1.73 10.44
CA GLU A 408 -3.09 1.75 11.89
C GLU A 408 -2.45 2.97 12.56
N ILE A 409 -1.19 3.27 12.26
CA ILE A 409 -0.51 4.46 12.79
C ILE A 409 -1.27 5.73 12.37
N SER A 410 -1.61 5.86 11.10
CA SER A 410 -2.38 7.01 10.60
C SER A 410 -3.73 7.15 11.29
N TYR A 411 -4.44 6.04 11.50
CA TYR A 411 -5.72 6.04 12.20
C TYR A 411 -5.59 6.46 13.67
N LEU A 412 -4.60 5.94 14.39
CA LEU A 412 -4.37 6.27 15.79
C LEU A 412 -4.03 7.75 15.99
N PHE A 413 -3.14 8.30 15.15
CA PHE A 413 -2.82 9.75 15.18
C PHE A 413 -4.04 10.61 14.84
N PHE A 414 -4.88 10.17 13.91
CA PHE A 414 -6.10 10.87 13.56
C PHE A 414 -7.10 10.91 14.73
N VAL A 415 -7.35 9.77 15.38
CA VAL A 415 -8.36 9.65 16.45
C VAL A 415 -7.91 10.32 17.75
N TYR A 416 -6.68 10.07 18.20
CA TYR A 416 -6.21 10.50 19.52
C TYR A 416 -5.54 11.87 19.51
N GLU A 417 -4.75 12.18 18.47
CA GLU A 417 -4.02 13.45 18.39
C GLU A 417 -4.71 14.49 17.50
N GLY A 418 -5.74 14.11 16.74
CA GLY A 418 -6.38 15.00 15.77
C GLY A 418 -5.43 15.39 14.63
N LEU A 419 -4.44 14.55 14.32
CA LEU A 419 -3.43 14.82 13.30
C LEU A 419 -3.68 14.00 12.05
N ILE A 420 -3.78 14.68 10.91
CA ILE A 420 -3.87 14.03 9.60
C ILE A 420 -2.46 13.76 9.07
N LEU A 421 -2.13 12.47 8.94
CA LEU A 421 -0.94 11.99 8.24
C LEU A 421 -1.27 11.66 6.78
N PRO A 422 -0.33 11.85 5.83
CA PRO A 422 -0.50 11.36 4.47
C PRO A 422 -0.62 9.84 4.49
N THR A 423 -1.73 9.31 4.01
CA THR A 423 -2.08 7.90 4.22
C THR A 423 -2.33 7.17 2.91
N ALA A 424 -3.20 7.72 2.06
CA ALA A 424 -3.58 7.08 0.81
C ALA A 424 -2.37 6.89 -0.12
N VAL A 425 -1.57 7.95 -0.31
CA VAL A 425 -0.43 7.91 -1.24
C VAL A 425 0.67 6.93 -0.78
N PRO A 426 1.13 6.94 0.49
CA PRO A 426 2.06 5.92 0.98
C PRO A 426 1.54 4.50 0.82
N ILE A 427 0.27 4.22 1.16
CA ILE A 427 -0.32 2.88 1.03
C ILE A 427 -0.26 2.41 -0.42
N VAL A 428 -0.70 3.25 -1.36
CA VAL A 428 -0.66 2.91 -2.80
C VAL A 428 0.77 2.67 -3.27
N ASN A 429 1.70 3.54 -2.90
CA ASN A 429 3.10 3.41 -3.31
C ASN A 429 3.79 2.18 -2.72
N ILE A 430 3.54 1.87 -1.44
CA ILE A 430 4.05 0.66 -0.79
C ILE A 430 3.47 -0.59 -1.46
N THR A 431 2.16 -0.59 -1.72
CA THR A 431 1.46 -1.69 -2.39
C THR A 431 2.03 -1.92 -3.79
N LEU A 432 2.10 -0.89 -4.63
CA LEU A 432 2.64 -0.97 -5.98
C LEU A 432 4.11 -1.43 -5.96
N SER A 433 4.93 -0.88 -5.05
CA SER A 433 6.33 -1.28 -4.92
C SER A 433 6.48 -2.75 -4.52
N GLY A 434 5.69 -3.21 -3.55
CA GLY A 434 5.75 -4.58 -3.04
C GLY A 434 5.21 -5.62 -4.00
N VAL A 435 4.08 -5.33 -4.67
CA VAL A 435 3.55 -6.17 -5.77
C VAL A 435 4.59 -6.29 -6.88
N PHE A 436 5.22 -5.17 -7.23
CA PHE A 436 6.21 -5.14 -8.29
C PHE A 436 7.48 -5.93 -7.92
N CYS A 437 8.02 -5.73 -6.70
CA CYS A 437 9.15 -6.53 -6.19
C CYS A 437 8.84 -8.03 -6.16
N SER A 438 7.62 -8.39 -5.74
CA SER A 438 7.17 -9.79 -5.69
C SER A 438 7.03 -10.40 -7.09
N ALA A 439 6.46 -9.66 -8.04
CA ALA A 439 6.33 -10.08 -9.44
C ALA A 439 7.69 -10.33 -10.09
N MET A 440 8.66 -9.43 -9.85
CA MET A 440 10.03 -9.60 -10.33
C MET A 440 10.72 -10.84 -9.73
N GLY A 441 10.54 -11.07 -8.42
CA GLY A 441 11.04 -12.27 -7.75
C GLY A 441 10.43 -13.55 -8.34
N ALA A 442 9.11 -13.57 -8.56
CA ALA A 442 8.42 -14.69 -9.16
C ALA A 442 8.86 -14.95 -10.62
N MET A 443 9.02 -13.90 -11.43
CA MET A 443 9.54 -14.04 -12.80
C MET A 443 10.97 -14.59 -12.82
N GLN A 444 11.82 -14.15 -11.89
CA GLN A 444 13.18 -14.67 -11.77
C GLN A 444 13.17 -16.15 -11.36
N ASP A 445 12.31 -16.54 -10.43
CA ASP A 445 12.14 -17.95 -10.04
C ASP A 445 11.64 -18.81 -11.20
N LEU A 446 10.69 -18.32 -11.99
CA LEU A 446 10.20 -19.00 -13.20
C LEU A 446 11.32 -19.16 -14.23
N LYS A 447 12.12 -18.10 -14.45
CA LYS A 447 13.26 -18.15 -15.38
C LYS A 447 14.34 -19.10 -14.90
N ASN A 448 14.67 -19.09 -13.61
CA ASN A 448 15.62 -20.02 -13.00
C ASN A 448 15.13 -21.47 -13.16
N LYS A 449 13.83 -21.73 -12.93
CA LYS A 449 13.22 -23.06 -13.17
C LYS A 449 13.27 -23.47 -14.64
N GLN A 450 13.01 -22.54 -15.57
CA GLN A 450 13.11 -22.82 -17.00
C GLN A 450 14.54 -23.07 -17.47
N GLN A 451 15.50 -22.26 -17.01
CA GLN A 451 16.92 -22.46 -17.30
C GLN A 451 17.41 -23.78 -16.74
N LEU A 452 17.05 -24.11 -15.48
CA LEU A 452 17.34 -25.42 -14.90
C LEU A 452 16.74 -26.55 -15.74
N ARG A 453 15.48 -26.44 -16.19
CA ARG A 453 14.87 -27.42 -17.10
C ARG A 453 15.61 -27.54 -18.43
N GLN A 454 16.07 -26.43 -19.01
CA GLN A 454 16.81 -26.43 -20.27
C GLN A 454 18.21 -27.02 -20.11
N THR A 455 18.92 -26.67 -19.03
CA THR A 455 20.21 -27.26 -18.67
C THR A 455 20.03 -28.76 -18.44
N LEU A 456 19.07 -29.18 -17.62
CA LEU A 456 18.81 -30.60 -17.33
C LEU A 456 18.37 -31.39 -18.57
N LYS A 457 17.65 -30.79 -19.53
CA LYS A 457 17.34 -31.42 -20.83
C LYS A 457 18.59 -31.81 -21.64
N HIS A 458 19.72 -31.13 -21.43
CA HIS A 458 20.98 -31.49 -22.08
C HIS A 458 21.73 -32.61 -21.35
N TYR A 459 21.38 -32.88 -20.09
CA TYR A 459 22.01 -33.92 -19.27
C TYR A 459 21.14 -35.17 -19.08
N VAL A 460 19.80 -35.06 -19.23
CA VAL A 460 18.86 -36.15 -18.93
C VAL A 460 17.62 -36.10 -19.85
N SER A 461 17.14 -37.26 -20.28
CA SER A 461 15.91 -37.41 -21.08
C SER A 461 14.67 -36.84 -20.33
N ALA A 462 13.79 -36.18 -21.10
CA ALA A 462 12.67 -35.35 -20.61
C ALA A 462 11.72 -35.93 -19.53
N PRO A 463 11.50 -37.25 -19.39
CA PRO A 463 10.63 -37.79 -18.33
C PRO A 463 11.18 -37.63 -16.91
N ILE A 464 12.51 -37.63 -16.74
CA ILE A 464 13.16 -37.65 -15.40
C ILE A 464 13.10 -36.27 -14.73
N VAL A 465 13.05 -35.19 -15.51
CA VAL A 465 12.94 -33.81 -15.02
C VAL A 465 11.59 -33.53 -14.34
N GLN A 466 10.54 -34.26 -14.73
CA GLN A 466 9.19 -34.06 -14.23
C GLN A 466 9.02 -34.67 -12.84
N GLU A 467 9.72 -35.77 -12.57
CA GLU A 467 9.70 -36.54 -11.32
C GLU A 467 10.55 -35.86 -10.22
N ILE A 468 11.68 -35.24 -10.60
CA ILE A 468 12.54 -34.47 -9.68
C ILE A 468 11.86 -33.20 -9.16
N ILE A 469 10.97 -32.57 -9.96
CA ILE A 469 10.30 -31.32 -9.59
C ILE A 469 9.05 -31.57 -8.73
N SER A 470 8.43 -32.75 -8.80
CA SER A 470 7.22 -33.09 -8.04
C SER A 470 7.48 -33.66 -6.64
N GLY A 471 8.70 -34.09 -6.33
CA GLY A 471 9.00 -34.88 -5.12
C GLY A 471 9.78 -34.20 -4.02
N GLN A 472 9.85 -32.86 -3.93
CA GLN A 472 10.76 -32.21 -2.97
C GLN A 472 10.25 -32.06 -1.53
N ASP A 473 8.94 -32.18 -1.28
CA ASP A 473 8.38 -31.98 0.07
C ASP A 473 7.92 -33.30 0.76
N ASP A 474 7.49 -34.33 0.02
CA ASP A 474 7.06 -35.63 0.59
C ASP A 474 8.23 -36.61 0.87
N LEU A 475 9.41 -36.36 0.31
CA LEU A 475 10.56 -37.28 0.42
C LEU A 475 11.22 -37.25 1.80
N ARG A 476 11.18 -36.11 2.51
CA ARG A 476 11.95 -35.93 3.75
C ARG A 476 11.48 -36.83 4.90
N ASN A 477 10.18 -36.96 5.08
CA ASN A 477 9.62 -37.75 6.18
C ASN A 477 9.74 -39.27 5.93
N LEU A 478 9.62 -39.71 4.66
CA LEU A 478 9.82 -41.11 4.28
C LEU A 478 11.29 -41.54 4.30
N LEU A 479 12.22 -40.59 4.20
CA LEU A 479 13.66 -40.87 4.26
C LEU A 479 14.18 -41.07 5.68
N GLU A 480 13.58 -40.43 6.69
CA GLU A 480 13.97 -40.60 8.09
C GLU A 480 13.59 -42.00 8.62
N GLU A 481 12.38 -42.50 8.31
CA GLU A 481 11.96 -43.87 8.70
C GLU A 481 12.77 -44.97 7.98
N ARG A 482 13.14 -44.75 6.71
CA ARG A 482 13.89 -45.74 5.91
C ARG A 482 15.38 -45.75 6.21
N GLU A 483 15.95 -44.63 6.66
CA GLU A 483 17.35 -44.57 7.11
C GLU A 483 17.57 -45.49 8.31
N GLU A 484 16.64 -45.55 9.27
CA GLU A 484 16.75 -46.44 10.44
C GLU A 484 16.73 -47.94 10.07
N GLU A 485 15.91 -48.36 9.10
CA GLU A 485 15.89 -49.75 8.61
C GLU A 485 17.15 -50.14 7.83
N LEU A 486 17.71 -49.24 7.01
CA LEU A 486 18.91 -49.50 6.20
C LEU A 486 20.18 -49.56 7.05
N PHE A 487 20.31 -48.75 8.11
CA PHE A 487 21.44 -48.85 9.04
C PHE A 487 21.45 -50.16 9.84
N ALA A 488 20.29 -50.81 10.01
CA ALA A 488 20.17 -52.10 10.67
C ALA A 488 20.41 -53.30 9.72
N THR A 489 20.47 -53.09 8.40
CA THR A 489 20.49 -54.16 7.40
C THR A 489 21.89 -54.41 6.84
N LYS A 490 22.27 -55.69 6.72
CA LYS A 490 23.55 -56.14 6.18
C LYS A 490 23.38 -56.66 4.76
N LEU A 491 23.90 -55.94 3.77
CA LEU A 491 23.78 -56.30 2.35
C LEU A 491 24.66 -57.51 2.01
N SER A 492 24.11 -58.46 1.27
CA SER A 492 24.74 -59.74 0.91
C SER A 492 25.33 -60.50 2.11
N GLY A 493 24.81 -60.25 3.33
CA GLY A 493 25.37 -60.79 4.57
C GLY A 493 26.83 -60.38 4.85
N ARG A 494 27.37 -59.38 4.14
CA ARG A 494 28.79 -58.97 4.16
C ARG A 494 29.00 -57.49 4.43
N TYR A 495 28.24 -56.61 3.78
CA TYR A 495 28.45 -55.17 3.82
C TYR A 495 27.46 -54.50 4.79
N GLN A 496 27.96 -53.93 5.88
CA GLN A 496 27.14 -53.22 6.88
C GLN A 496 27.11 -51.73 6.54
N ILE A 497 25.94 -51.16 6.24
CA ILE A 497 25.83 -49.72 5.94
C ILE A 497 26.13 -48.90 7.20
N ILE A 498 27.03 -47.91 7.07
CA ILE A 498 27.44 -47.00 8.16
C ILE A 498 26.85 -45.61 7.96
N LYS A 499 26.85 -45.13 6.72
CA LYS A 499 26.48 -43.74 6.41
C LYS A 499 25.97 -43.60 4.99
N ARG A 500 24.88 -42.89 4.78
CA ARG A 500 24.45 -42.44 3.45
C ARG A 500 25.28 -41.24 2.99
N LEU A 501 25.81 -41.29 1.77
CA LEU A 501 26.60 -40.21 1.15
C LEU A 501 25.76 -39.33 0.23
N SER A 502 24.90 -39.94 -0.59
CA SER A 502 24.05 -39.20 -1.53
C SER A 502 22.80 -40.01 -1.89
N ALA A 503 21.75 -39.30 -2.30
CA ALA A 503 20.53 -39.86 -2.88
C ALA A 503 20.17 -39.06 -4.13
N GLY A 504 19.93 -39.72 -5.26
CA GLY A 504 19.65 -39.10 -6.54
C GLY A 504 18.68 -39.91 -7.40
N GLY A 505 18.26 -39.35 -8.55
CA GLY A 505 17.22 -39.93 -9.42
C GLY A 505 17.58 -41.26 -10.11
N PHE A 506 18.81 -41.76 -9.93
CA PHE A 506 19.27 -43.04 -10.50
C PHE A 506 19.71 -44.04 -9.43
N GLY A 507 19.77 -43.66 -8.14
CA GLY A 507 20.30 -44.52 -7.09
C GLY A 507 20.71 -43.79 -5.80
N GLU A 508 21.10 -44.56 -4.79
CA GLU A 508 21.61 -44.10 -3.50
C GLU A 508 23.05 -44.60 -3.29
N THR A 509 23.91 -43.77 -2.69
CA THR A 509 25.31 -44.13 -2.40
C THR A 509 25.57 -44.11 -0.90
N PHE A 510 26.24 -45.14 -0.40
CA PHE A 510 26.50 -45.37 1.02
C PHE A 510 27.99 -45.67 1.28
N ILE A 511 28.46 -45.39 2.49
CA ILE A 511 29.66 -46.01 3.07
C ILE A 511 29.22 -47.24 3.85
N ALA A 512 29.90 -48.36 3.64
CA ALA A 512 29.69 -49.60 4.37
C ALA A 512 31.01 -50.17 4.94
N GLU A 513 30.92 -51.00 5.98
CA GLU A 513 32.03 -51.86 6.43
C GLU A 513 31.93 -53.23 5.75
N ASP A 514 33.05 -53.72 5.21
CA ASP A 514 33.16 -55.11 4.80
C ASP A 514 33.50 -56.01 6.00
N THR A 515 32.47 -56.57 6.61
CA THR A 515 32.58 -57.37 7.86
C THR A 515 33.26 -58.72 7.69
N GLN A 516 33.55 -59.15 6.45
CA GLN A 516 34.23 -60.42 6.17
C GLN A 516 35.74 -60.24 5.90
N ARG A 517 36.24 -58.99 5.90
CA ARG A 517 37.68 -58.69 5.82
C ARG A 517 38.22 -58.28 7.19
N PRO A 518 39.43 -58.73 7.59
CA PRO A 518 40.05 -58.31 8.84
C PRO A 518 40.13 -56.78 8.96
N GLY A 519 39.68 -56.24 10.10
CA GLY A 519 39.68 -54.80 10.35
C GLY A 519 38.52 -54.02 9.71
N ASN A 520 37.51 -54.71 9.17
CA ASN A 520 36.26 -54.12 8.65
C ASN A 520 36.48 -52.87 7.76
N PRO A 521 37.32 -52.97 6.71
CA PRO A 521 37.63 -51.80 5.89
C PRO A 521 36.37 -51.19 5.27
N HIS A 522 36.33 -49.86 5.24
CA HIS A 522 35.25 -49.13 4.58
C HIS A 522 35.26 -49.36 3.06
N CYS A 523 34.07 -49.43 2.46
CA CYS A 523 33.83 -49.44 1.02
C CYS A 523 32.67 -48.50 0.68
N VAL A 524 32.56 -48.10 -0.59
CA VAL A 524 31.41 -47.36 -1.10
C VAL A 524 30.45 -48.35 -1.75
N VAL A 525 29.17 -48.27 -1.40
CA VAL A 525 28.09 -49.09 -1.99
C VAL A 525 27.18 -48.15 -2.77
N LYS A 526 27.08 -48.35 -4.08
CA LYS A 526 26.09 -47.69 -4.93
C LYS A 526 24.93 -48.64 -5.16
N GLN A 527 23.73 -48.22 -4.77
CA GLN A 527 22.47 -48.90 -5.04
C GLN A 527 21.78 -48.22 -6.21
N LEU A 528 21.45 -48.99 -7.25
CA LEU A 528 20.64 -48.51 -8.36
C LEU A 528 19.16 -48.74 -8.07
N LYS A 529 18.36 -47.67 -8.06
CA LYS A 529 16.91 -47.75 -7.88
C LYS A 529 16.18 -47.19 -9.10
N PRO A 530 15.53 -48.01 -9.92
CA PRO A 530 14.73 -47.52 -11.05
C PRO A 530 13.53 -46.71 -10.54
N ALA A 531 13.33 -45.50 -11.05
CA ALA A 531 12.21 -44.63 -10.66
C ALA A 531 10.83 -45.16 -11.14
N SER A 532 10.80 -46.16 -12.04
CA SER A 532 9.58 -46.63 -12.69
C SER A 532 9.57 -48.16 -12.83
N ASN A 533 8.41 -48.79 -12.60
CA ASN A 533 8.16 -50.22 -12.86
C ASN A 533 8.05 -50.56 -14.36
N ASN A 534 8.44 -49.65 -15.27
CA ASN A 534 8.47 -49.93 -16.69
C ASN A 534 9.58 -50.96 -17.02
N PRO A 535 9.25 -52.13 -17.61
CA PRO A 535 10.22 -53.18 -17.94
C PRO A 535 11.37 -52.70 -18.84
N GLN A 536 11.13 -51.72 -19.71
CA GLN A 536 12.16 -51.17 -20.60
C GLN A 536 13.17 -50.29 -19.87
N HIS A 537 12.73 -49.52 -18.86
CA HIS A 537 13.60 -48.73 -18.00
C HIS A 537 14.46 -49.63 -17.10
N TRP A 538 13.88 -50.72 -16.59
CA TRP A 538 14.60 -51.75 -15.83
C TRP A 538 15.74 -52.38 -16.64
N GLN A 539 15.50 -52.74 -17.90
CA GLN A 539 16.52 -53.32 -18.77
C GLN A 539 17.65 -52.33 -19.10
N LEU A 540 17.31 -51.05 -19.32
CA LEU A 540 18.32 -50.01 -19.58
C LEU A 540 19.17 -49.72 -18.35
N ALA A 541 18.54 -49.58 -17.18
CA ALA A 541 19.22 -49.32 -15.91
C ALA A 541 20.19 -50.46 -15.56
N ARG A 542 19.74 -51.73 -15.71
CA ARG A 542 20.59 -52.91 -15.53
C ARG A 542 21.80 -52.92 -16.48
N ARG A 543 21.60 -52.56 -17.75
CA ARG A 543 22.71 -52.49 -18.73
C ARG A 543 23.73 -51.42 -18.35
N LEU A 544 23.29 -50.21 -18.00
CA LEU A 544 24.19 -49.11 -17.63
C LEU A 544 25.02 -49.46 -16.39
N PHE A 545 24.40 -50.08 -15.39
CA PHE A 545 25.05 -50.47 -14.15
C PHE A 545 26.03 -51.63 -14.34
N GLN A 546 25.68 -52.61 -15.19
CA GLN A 546 26.59 -53.67 -15.59
C GLN A 546 27.81 -53.10 -16.34
N THR A 547 27.60 -52.13 -17.23
CA THR A 547 28.69 -51.44 -17.95
C THR A 547 29.61 -50.70 -16.97
N GLU A 548 29.08 -50.04 -15.94
CA GLU A 548 29.92 -49.38 -14.91
C GLU A 548 30.81 -50.41 -14.19
N ALA A 549 30.26 -51.56 -13.80
CA ALA A 549 31.03 -52.65 -13.18
C ALA A 549 32.13 -53.19 -14.11
N GLU A 550 31.80 -53.47 -15.37
CA GLU A 550 32.76 -53.97 -16.37
C GLU A 550 33.91 -52.97 -16.60
N ILE A 551 33.61 -51.68 -16.60
CA ILE A 551 34.59 -50.62 -16.79
C ILE A 551 35.46 -50.44 -15.54
N LEU A 552 34.89 -50.44 -14.34
CA LEU A 552 35.66 -50.36 -13.10
C LEU A 552 36.53 -51.61 -12.89
N GLU A 553 36.08 -52.80 -13.28
CA GLU A 553 36.91 -54.01 -13.27
C GLU A 553 38.14 -53.86 -14.19
N LYS A 554 37.95 -53.22 -15.36
CA LYS A 554 39.02 -52.95 -16.33
C LYS A 554 39.98 -51.85 -15.87
N LEU A 555 39.46 -50.76 -15.29
CA LEU A 555 40.22 -49.53 -15.01
C LEU A 555 40.68 -49.38 -13.56
N GLY A 556 39.98 -49.99 -12.61
CA GLY A 556 40.14 -49.82 -11.16
C GLY A 556 41.47 -50.31 -10.59
N LYS A 557 42.29 -51.00 -11.39
CA LYS A 557 43.68 -51.35 -11.03
C LYS A 557 44.62 -50.13 -11.06
N HIS A 558 44.18 -49.00 -11.59
CA HIS A 558 44.95 -47.76 -11.62
C HIS A 558 44.85 -47.02 -10.28
N HIS A 559 45.99 -46.59 -9.72
CA HIS A 559 46.05 -45.97 -8.38
C HIS A 559 45.28 -44.64 -8.19
N GLN A 560 44.63 -44.10 -9.23
CA GLN A 560 43.77 -42.90 -9.20
C GLN A 560 42.34 -43.19 -9.70
N ILE A 561 41.94 -44.46 -9.70
CA ILE A 561 40.58 -44.92 -9.99
C ILE A 561 40.23 -45.96 -8.91
N PRO A 562 39.05 -45.90 -8.26
CA PRO A 562 38.66 -46.89 -7.27
C PRO A 562 38.62 -48.32 -7.84
N GLU A 563 39.07 -49.29 -7.05
CA GLU A 563 38.94 -50.70 -7.39
C GLU A 563 37.48 -51.18 -7.20
N LEU A 564 36.99 -52.03 -8.11
CA LEU A 564 35.74 -52.75 -7.94
C LEU A 564 35.94 -53.90 -6.93
N LEU A 565 35.17 -53.92 -5.84
CA LEU A 565 35.25 -54.92 -4.79
C LEU A 565 34.19 -56.02 -4.94
N ALA A 566 32.99 -55.65 -5.36
CA ALA A 566 31.90 -56.59 -5.64
C ALA A 566 30.81 -55.97 -6.51
N TYR A 567 30.04 -56.83 -7.17
CA TYR A 567 28.85 -56.49 -7.94
C TYR A 567 27.83 -57.61 -7.73
N PHE A 568 26.63 -57.29 -7.26
CA PHE A 568 25.59 -58.27 -6.96
C PHE A 568 24.17 -57.68 -7.03
N ASP A 569 23.18 -58.56 -7.12
CA ASP A 569 21.76 -58.22 -6.96
C ASP A 569 21.17 -58.86 -5.70
N GLU A 570 20.32 -58.12 -4.99
CA GLU A 570 19.62 -58.58 -3.79
C GLU A 570 18.26 -57.89 -3.69
N ASN A 571 17.19 -58.64 -3.42
CA ASN A 571 15.82 -58.12 -3.33
C ASN A 571 15.37 -57.29 -4.56
N GLN A 572 15.77 -57.71 -5.76
CA GLN A 572 15.54 -57.02 -7.04
C GLN A 572 16.29 -55.69 -7.21
N GLU A 573 17.14 -55.30 -6.27
CA GLU A 573 17.96 -54.09 -6.36
C GLU A 573 19.39 -54.46 -6.77
N PHE A 574 20.10 -53.55 -7.46
CA PHE A 574 21.47 -53.78 -7.94
C PHE A 574 22.46 -52.98 -7.11
N TYR A 575 23.56 -53.65 -6.72
CA TYR A 575 24.59 -53.08 -5.87
C TYR A 575 25.98 -53.22 -6.50
N LEU A 576 26.74 -52.12 -6.43
CA LEU A 576 28.12 -52.00 -6.89
C LEU A 576 28.93 -51.53 -5.69
N VAL A 577 29.97 -52.30 -5.34
CA VAL A 577 30.82 -52.02 -4.19
C VAL A 577 32.21 -51.68 -4.69
N GLU A 578 32.70 -50.49 -4.35
CA GLU A 578 34.00 -49.97 -4.78
C GLU A 578 34.86 -49.53 -3.59
N GLU A 579 36.15 -49.34 -3.85
CA GLU A 579 37.12 -48.86 -2.87
C GLU A 579 36.72 -47.51 -2.26
N PHE A 580 36.74 -47.41 -0.92
CA PHE A 580 36.55 -46.13 -0.25
C PHE A 580 37.84 -45.30 -0.23
N ILE A 581 37.82 -44.17 -0.93
CA ILE A 581 38.96 -43.24 -0.97
C ILE A 581 38.89 -42.28 0.22
N LYS A 582 39.81 -42.44 1.17
CA LYS A 582 39.97 -41.53 2.31
C LYS A 582 40.46 -40.16 1.84
N GLY A 583 39.57 -39.18 1.76
CA GLY A 583 39.86 -37.84 1.24
C GLY A 583 38.67 -36.89 1.36
N HIS A 584 38.70 -35.82 0.58
CA HIS A 584 37.59 -34.87 0.39
C HIS A 584 37.46 -34.52 -1.10
N PRO A 585 36.26 -34.18 -1.59
CA PRO A 585 36.07 -33.78 -2.98
C PRO A 585 36.80 -32.48 -3.30
N LEU A 586 37.25 -32.33 -4.55
CA LEU A 586 37.94 -31.13 -5.02
C LEU A 586 37.04 -29.88 -4.93
N SER A 587 35.71 -30.04 -4.99
CA SER A 587 34.77 -28.94 -4.79
C SER A 587 34.95 -28.24 -3.43
N ASP A 588 35.38 -28.95 -2.39
CA ASP A 588 35.66 -28.37 -1.07
C ASP A 588 36.93 -27.50 -1.07
N GLU A 589 37.85 -27.71 -2.01
CA GLU A 589 39.10 -26.92 -2.16
C GLU A 589 38.90 -25.63 -2.97
N LEU A 590 37.81 -25.53 -3.74
CA LEU A 590 37.61 -24.45 -4.71
C LEU A 590 36.84 -23.26 -4.08
N PRO A 591 37.47 -22.09 -3.87
CA PRO A 591 36.78 -20.92 -3.33
C PRO A 591 35.89 -20.24 -4.40
N ALA A 592 34.98 -19.38 -3.95
CA ALA A 592 34.16 -18.54 -4.85
C ALA A 592 34.97 -17.49 -5.65
N LYS A 593 36.27 -17.34 -5.35
CA LYS A 593 37.20 -16.42 -6.04
C LYS A 593 38.17 -17.21 -6.93
N PRO A 594 38.71 -16.62 -8.01
CA PRO A 594 39.71 -17.28 -8.84
C PRO A 594 40.95 -17.71 -8.02
N ILE A 595 41.46 -18.91 -8.28
CA ILE A 595 42.70 -19.42 -7.68
C ILE A 595 43.92 -19.08 -8.55
N PRO A 596 45.13 -19.04 -7.97
CA PRO A 596 46.36 -18.78 -8.74
C PRO A 596 46.56 -19.79 -9.88
N GLU A 597 47.05 -19.30 -11.02
CA GLU A 597 47.27 -20.10 -12.24
C GLU A 597 48.13 -21.35 -11.99
N ALA A 598 49.19 -21.23 -11.17
CA ALA A 598 50.04 -22.35 -10.81
C ALA A 598 49.25 -23.51 -10.14
N ASN A 599 48.25 -23.20 -9.32
CA ASN A 599 47.41 -24.20 -8.67
C ASN A 599 46.44 -24.83 -9.67
N VAL A 600 45.89 -24.03 -10.60
CA VAL A 600 45.05 -24.56 -11.70
C VAL A 600 45.84 -25.55 -12.55
N ILE A 601 47.06 -25.18 -12.96
CA ILE A 601 47.93 -26.04 -13.77
C ILE A 601 48.23 -27.34 -13.02
N ALA A 602 48.56 -27.28 -11.72
CA ALA A 602 48.83 -28.48 -10.92
C ALA A 602 47.62 -29.44 -10.86
N ILE A 603 46.41 -28.90 -10.65
CA ILE A 603 45.15 -29.67 -10.64
C ILE A 603 44.91 -30.31 -12.01
N VAL A 604 44.97 -29.52 -13.09
CA VAL A 604 44.69 -29.99 -14.45
C VAL A 604 45.70 -31.07 -14.88
N VAL A 605 46.99 -30.90 -14.57
CA VAL A 605 48.02 -31.90 -14.88
C VAL A 605 47.77 -33.22 -14.15
N ASP A 606 47.33 -33.20 -12.90
CA ASP A 606 47.04 -34.43 -12.15
C ASP A 606 45.82 -35.15 -12.72
N ILE A 607 44.77 -34.41 -13.12
CA ILE A 607 43.58 -34.97 -13.79
C ILE A 607 43.94 -35.55 -15.17
N LEU A 608 44.72 -34.83 -15.99
CA LEU A 608 45.10 -35.26 -17.34
C LEU A 608 45.84 -36.59 -17.36
N LYS A 609 46.63 -36.90 -16.32
CA LYS A 609 47.32 -38.21 -16.20
C LYS A 609 46.34 -39.37 -16.10
N VAL A 610 45.29 -39.21 -15.28
CA VAL A 610 44.25 -40.22 -15.12
C VAL A 610 43.42 -40.34 -16.41
N LEU A 611 43.07 -39.21 -17.01
CA LEU A 611 42.30 -39.20 -18.27
C LEU A 611 43.07 -39.82 -19.44
N GLN A 612 44.39 -39.64 -19.51
CA GLN A 612 45.22 -40.31 -20.50
C GLN A 612 45.10 -41.84 -20.39
N PHE A 613 45.12 -42.37 -19.16
CA PHE A 613 44.92 -43.80 -18.91
C PHE A 613 43.49 -44.26 -19.27
N VAL A 614 42.46 -43.50 -18.87
CA VAL A 614 41.06 -43.83 -19.20
C VAL A 614 40.86 -43.87 -20.73
N HIS A 615 41.37 -42.85 -21.43
CA HIS A 615 41.23 -42.76 -22.89
C HIS A 615 42.06 -43.81 -23.64
N SER A 616 43.21 -44.25 -23.12
CA SER A 616 44.00 -45.34 -23.75
C SER A 616 43.28 -46.69 -23.72
N HIS A 617 42.26 -46.84 -22.88
CA HIS A 617 41.39 -48.02 -22.81
C HIS A 617 40.09 -47.86 -23.62
N SER A 618 40.00 -46.84 -24.48
CA SER A 618 38.84 -46.50 -25.31
C SER A 618 37.57 -46.15 -24.51
N VAL A 619 37.75 -45.59 -23.32
CA VAL A 619 36.68 -45.21 -22.41
C VAL A 619 36.56 -43.68 -22.32
N ILE A 620 35.35 -43.12 -22.31
CA ILE A 620 35.12 -41.68 -22.08
C ILE A 620 34.27 -41.48 -20.81
N HIS A 621 34.80 -40.77 -19.81
CA HIS A 621 34.15 -40.57 -18.51
C HIS A 621 32.82 -39.79 -18.56
N ARG A 622 32.77 -38.72 -19.36
CA ARG A 622 31.61 -37.84 -19.61
C ARG A 622 31.07 -37.00 -18.46
N ASP A 623 31.37 -37.32 -17.21
CA ASP A 623 30.94 -36.52 -16.04
C ASP A 623 32.11 -36.05 -15.15
N ILE A 624 33.10 -35.39 -15.76
CA ILE A 624 34.26 -34.86 -15.03
C ILE A 624 33.88 -33.51 -14.43
N LYS A 625 33.81 -33.44 -13.10
CA LYS A 625 33.50 -32.24 -12.32
C LYS A 625 34.23 -32.30 -10.96
N PRO A 626 34.41 -31.17 -10.25
CA PRO A 626 35.11 -31.16 -8.96
C PRO A 626 34.52 -32.13 -7.90
N ASP A 627 33.22 -32.40 -7.94
CA ASP A 627 32.56 -33.34 -7.02
C ASP A 627 32.97 -34.80 -7.26
N ASN A 628 33.38 -35.15 -8.49
CA ASN A 628 33.80 -36.50 -8.89
C ASN A 628 35.32 -36.70 -8.84
N LEU A 629 36.03 -35.82 -8.12
CA LEU A 629 37.48 -35.87 -7.94
C LEU A 629 37.80 -35.81 -6.44
N ILE A 630 38.26 -36.92 -5.86
CA ILE A 630 38.62 -36.96 -4.44
C ILE A 630 40.12 -36.69 -4.28
N ARG A 631 40.47 -35.69 -3.47
CA ARG A 631 41.84 -35.49 -2.99
C ARG A 631 42.15 -36.53 -1.93
N ARG A 632 42.93 -37.55 -2.31
CA ARG A 632 43.31 -38.63 -1.39
C ARG A 632 44.27 -38.13 -0.33
N LYS A 633 43.97 -38.43 0.94
CA LYS A 633 44.72 -37.93 2.10
C LYS A 633 46.16 -38.45 2.16
N SER A 634 46.41 -39.69 1.72
CA SER A 634 47.71 -40.36 1.87
C SER A 634 48.83 -39.74 1.01
N ASP A 635 48.52 -39.26 -0.19
CA ASP A 635 49.51 -38.78 -1.17
C ASP A 635 49.10 -37.48 -1.89
N GLN A 636 47.94 -36.91 -1.53
CA GLN A 636 47.39 -35.68 -2.11
C GLN A 636 47.09 -35.77 -3.62
N LYS A 637 46.99 -36.99 -4.17
CA LYS A 637 46.60 -37.25 -5.55
C LYS A 637 45.08 -37.15 -5.73
N LEU A 638 44.66 -36.67 -6.90
CA LEU A 638 43.25 -36.71 -7.29
C LEU A 638 42.88 -38.12 -7.76
N VAL A 639 41.83 -38.68 -7.17
CA VAL A 639 41.23 -39.95 -7.58
C VAL A 639 39.93 -39.63 -8.29
N LEU A 640 39.81 -40.10 -9.54
CA LEU A 640 38.61 -39.93 -10.37
C LEU A 640 37.60 -41.02 -9.99
N ILE A 641 36.43 -40.60 -9.55
CA ILE A 641 35.34 -41.48 -9.14
C ILE A 641 34.15 -41.35 -10.10
N ASP A 642 33.19 -42.27 -9.96
CA ASP A 642 31.87 -42.21 -10.59
C ASP A 642 31.82 -42.43 -12.12
N PHE A 643 31.93 -43.71 -12.51
CA PHE A 643 31.94 -44.17 -13.90
C PHE A 643 30.53 -44.50 -14.44
N GLY A 644 29.46 -43.99 -13.82
CA GLY A 644 28.07 -44.28 -14.22
C GLY A 644 27.60 -43.65 -15.55
N ALA A 645 28.30 -42.64 -16.07
CA ALA A 645 27.93 -41.92 -17.32
C ALA A 645 28.78 -42.31 -18.54
N VAL A 646 29.54 -43.40 -18.43
CA VAL A 646 30.64 -43.70 -19.34
C VAL A 646 30.16 -44.26 -20.69
N LYS A 647 30.95 -44.05 -21.74
CA LYS A 647 30.75 -44.68 -23.05
C LYS A 647 32.04 -45.30 -23.57
N GLU A 648 31.96 -46.53 -24.06
CA GLU A 648 33.01 -47.16 -24.86
C GLU A 648 33.00 -46.63 -26.30
N ILE A 649 34.20 -46.37 -26.83
CA ILE A 649 34.38 -45.98 -28.23
C ILE A 649 34.43 -47.27 -29.06
N THR A 650 33.32 -47.60 -29.72
CA THR A 650 33.31 -48.58 -30.81
C THR A 650 33.91 -47.94 -32.06
N ASN A 651 35.02 -48.49 -32.56
CA ASN A 651 35.52 -48.18 -33.91
C ASN A 651 34.70 -48.89 -34.99
#